data_AF-A0A2D6UDZ7-F1
#
_entry.id   AF-A0A2D6UDZ7-F1
#
_cell.length_a   1.000
_cell.length_b   1.000
_cell.length_c   1.000
_cell.angle_alpha   90.00
_cell.angle_beta   90.00
_cell.angle_gamma   90.00
#
_symmetry.space_group_name_H-M   'P 1'
#
loop_
_entity.id
_entity.type
_entity.pdbx_description
1 polymer ?
#
loop_
_entity_poly.entity_id
_entity_poly.type
_entity_poly.pdbx_seq_one_letter_code
_entity_poly.pdbx_strand_id
1 'polypeptide(L)'
;MSEEENSTEEEVEESDKKAKEPTPRFDPEALGQGIAEKNGDDDAIYVDDMYGDWFLDYASYVILERAVPHADDGLKPVQRRILHSMKELEDGRYNKVANVIGNTMKYHPHGDASIGDAMIQLGQKDLLIDTQGNWGNVLTGDSAAAPRYIEARLTPFALEVIFSPKVTTWASSYDGRNKEPITFPVKFPVLLAQGAEGIAVGLSTKILPHNFNEILDAMIDGLRKNPINILPDFPQGGIADCSDYNGGARGGRVRVRARIDKVKKHLLKITEIPFGTTTTSLIDSILSANDKNKIKIAKIEDNTAEFVEIMVHLPSTVSAEDALPALYAFTDCEVSLAPNACVIQNNHPQFLSVNDIVKSSANLTRELLRQELEIKLGELQEKWHFASLEKIFIEKRIYRDIEKEETWEGVISAVDKGLKPYVKIFKRTITQDDILRLLEIKIKRISKFDSFRADEQIKGFEDEIEEVEGHLAQITRYAIRYLKELKKKYGKDKERKTEISRADDGELVPFDKIVASQVVVANETLYLNRKDGFAGFGLKKDEAIEKCSTLDDVIVFGKDGVMKVMKIADKMFVGKSPLRVSVFRRDDQKVYNMVYRDGKSGRLYAKKFKIGGVTRDKEYPLFKTHSKSRIFFFAVHESEKKNSNILVHLDPELKRVREKVIEFDFAWLEVQGRGVKGSTLTAHKVDRVVNAPRENGEESDNSSDKEESKPEPVKSESKKETIPEKKTEVTPVKESSKPEKPKVKDSSGQGGKDQATFNFEGN
;
A
#
# COMPACT_ATOMS: atom_id res chain seq x y z
N MET A 1 -23.32 -54.48 -61.05
CA MET A 1 -24.39 -53.47 -60.96
C MET A 1 -23.80 -52.36 -60.11
N SER A 2 -22.87 -51.58 -60.69
CA SER A 2 -23.07 -50.39 -61.57
C SER A 2 -22.86 -49.16 -60.67
N GLU A 3 -21.72 -48.44 -60.80
CA GLU A 3 -21.53 -47.25 -61.69
C GLU A 3 -22.53 -46.14 -61.30
N GLU A 4 -22.19 -44.88 -60.99
CA GLU A 4 -21.33 -43.85 -61.61
C GLU A 4 -20.97 -42.82 -60.51
N GLU A 5 -19.76 -42.26 -60.35
CA GLU A 5 -19.03 -41.21 -61.10
C GLU A 5 -19.54 -39.74 -61.02
N ASN A 6 -18.54 -38.84 -60.88
CA ASN A 6 -18.49 -37.37 -61.03
C ASN A 6 -19.18 -36.45 -60.00
N SER A 7 -18.73 -35.23 -59.71
CA SER A 7 -17.44 -34.49 -59.79
C SER A 7 -17.71 -33.06 -59.28
N THR A 8 -16.69 -32.37 -58.75
CA THR A 8 -16.49 -30.88 -58.72
C THR A 8 -17.54 -30.05 -57.93
N GLU A 9 -17.22 -29.06 -57.11
CA GLU A 9 -16.31 -27.92 -57.32
C GLU A 9 -16.06 -27.20 -55.98
N GLU A 10 -14.85 -26.66 -55.82
CA GLU A 10 -14.44 -25.76 -54.74
C GLU A 10 -15.10 -24.38 -54.94
N GLU A 11 -15.93 -23.94 -53.99
CA GLU A 11 -16.33 -22.52 -53.93
C GLU A 11 -15.36 -21.75 -53.03
N VAL A 12 -14.52 -20.98 -53.72
CA VAL A 12 -13.71 -19.88 -53.20
C VAL A 12 -14.67 -18.78 -52.75
N GLU A 13 -14.80 -18.55 -51.44
CA GLU A 13 -15.50 -17.36 -50.93
C GLU A 13 -14.62 -16.12 -51.15
N GLU A 14 -15.03 -15.33 -52.14
CA GLU A 14 -14.64 -13.94 -52.35
C GLU A 14 -14.92 -13.13 -51.09
N SER A 15 -13.85 -12.72 -50.39
CA SER A 15 -13.93 -11.81 -49.25
C SER A 15 -14.24 -10.39 -49.74
N ASP A 16 -15.52 -10.12 -49.95
CA ASP A 16 -16.02 -8.81 -50.27
C ASP A 16 -15.90 -7.90 -49.04
N LYS A 17 -15.25 -6.74 -49.21
CA LYS A 17 -15.02 -5.73 -48.17
C LYS A 17 -16.33 -5.06 -47.78
N LYS A 18 -17.20 -5.74 -47.03
CA LYS A 18 -18.28 -5.09 -46.28
C LYS A 18 -17.66 -4.34 -45.10
N ALA A 19 -17.93 -3.03 -45.06
CA ALA A 19 -17.71 -2.24 -43.86
C ALA A 19 -18.35 -2.97 -42.67
N LYS A 20 -17.55 -3.33 -41.66
CA LYS A 20 -18.05 -3.93 -40.42
C LYS A 20 -19.18 -3.04 -39.90
N GLU A 21 -20.40 -3.58 -39.89
CA GLU A 21 -21.50 -2.98 -39.13
C GLU A 21 -21.01 -2.78 -37.69
N PRO A 22 -21.33 -1.63 -37.06
CA PRO A 22 -20.92 -1.39 -35.69
C PRO A 22 -21.46 -2.54 -34.82
N THR A 23 -20.57 -3.21 -34.10
CA THR A 23 -20.97 -4.22 -33.12
C THR A 23 -22.00 -3.60 -32.18
N PRO A 24 -23.21 -4.18 -32.07
CA PRO A 24 -24.23 -3.69 -31.15
C PRO A 24 -23.63 -3.62 -29.74
N ARG A 25 -23.91 -2.54 -29.03
CA ARG A 25 -23.54 -2.42 -27.62
C ARG A 25 -24.19 -3.59 -26.85
N PHE A 26 -23.58 -3.98 -25.74
CA PHE A 26 -24.27 -4.78 -24.74
C PHE A 26 -25.62 -4.11 -24.44
N ASP A 27 -26.68 -4.74 -24.88
CA ASP A 27 -28.05 -4.30 -24.66
C ASP A 27 -28.59 -5.10 -23.47
N PRO A 28 -28.73 -4.48 -22.28
CA PRO A 28 -29.32 -5.17 -21.14
C PRO A 28 -30.71 -5.70 -21.46
N GLU A 29 -31.49 -5.01 -22.30
CA GLU A 29 -32.85 -5.43 -22.68
C GLU A 29 -32.84 -6.70 -23.55
N ALA A 30 -31.76 -6.98 -24.27
CA ALA A 30 -31.61 -8.20 -25.07
C ALA A 30 -31.39 -9.46 -24.22
N LEU A 31 -30.92 -9.32 -22.98
CA LEU A 31 -30.75 -10.44 -22.05
C LEU A 31 -32.08 -10.94 -21.49
N GLY A 32 -33.03 -10.03 -21.23
CA GLY A 32 -34.38 -10.36 -20.76
C GLY A 32 -35.27 -11.01 -21.83
N GLN A 33 -35.00 -10.76 -23.11
CA GLN A 33 -35.81 -11.30 -24.22
C GLN A 33 -35.61 -12.80 -24.46
N GLY A 34 -34.55 -13.42 -23.92
CA GLY A 34 -34.24 -14.83 -24.10
C GLY A 34 -34.96 -15.80 -23.16
N ILE A 35 -35.67 -15.30 -22.13
CA ILE A 35 -36.29 -16.15 -21.08
C ILE A 35 -37.83 -16.16 -21.18
N ALA A 36 -38.42 -15.29 -21.99
CA ALA A 36 -39.87 -15.27 -22.22
C ALA A 36 -40.30 -16.31 -23.27
N GLU A 37 -40.17 -17.61 -22.98
CA GLU A 37 -41.02 -18.60 -23.63
C GLU A 37 -42.47 -18.35 -23.19
N LYS A 38 -43.27 -17.86 -24.14
CA LYS A 38 -44.72 -17.63 -24.02
C LYS A 38 -45.43 -18.89 -23.51
N ASN A 39 -45.80 -18.91 -22.24
CA ASN A 39 -46.93 -19.69 -21.77
C ASN A 39 -48.19 -18.85 -21.90
N GLY A 40 -49.19 -19.40 -22.58
CA GLY A 40 -50.37 -18.69 -23.08
C GLY A 40 -51.34 -18.19 -22.00
N ASP A 41 -52.14 -17.21 -22.43
CA ASP A 41 -53.41 -16.73 -21.85
C ASP A 41 -53.42 -16.46 -20.33
N ASP A 42 -52.59 -15.50 -19.90
CA ASP A 42 -52.94 -14.48 -18.91
C ASP A 42 -51.80 -13.44 -18.84
N ASP A 43 -52.06 -12.18 -19.21
CA ASP A 43 -51.09 -11.05 -19.16
C ASP A 43 -50.82 -10.58 -17.71
N ALA A 44 -50.66 -11.51 -16.77
CA ALA A 44 -50.26 -11.23 -15.40
C ALA A 44 -48.78 -11.53 -15.22
N ILE A 45 -47.93 -10.52 -15.42
CA ILE A 45 -46.50 -10.64 -15.10
C ILE A 45 -46.39 -10.71 -13.57
N TYR A 46 -45.83 -11.80 -13.05
CA TYR A 46 -45.62 -11.97 -11.61
C TYR A 46 -44.59 -10.95 -11.11
N VAL A 47 -44.91 -10.26 -10.02
CA VAL A 47 -44.05 -9.23 -9.43
C VAL A 47 -42.67 -9.79 -9.09
N ASP A 48 -42.59 -11.02 -8.61
CA ASP A 48 -41.33 -11.68 -8.25
C ASP A 48 -40.41 -11.87 -9.47
N ASP A 49 -40.97 -12.22 -10.63
CA ASP A 49 -40.22 -12.37 -11.88
C ASP A 49 -39.73 -11.01 -12.39
N MET A 50 -40.57 -9.96 -12.32
CA MET A 50 -40.18 -8.59 -12.68
C MET A 50 -39.02 -8.07 -11.82
N TYR A 51 -39.04 -8.32 -10.51
CA TYR A 51 -37.95 -7.91 -9.63
C TYR A 51 -36.65 -8.65 -9.94
N GLY A 52 -36.73 -9.95 -10.27
CA GLY A 52 -35.57 -10.75 -10.68
C GLY A 52 -34.89 -10.18 -11.92
N ASP A 53 -35.67 -9.94 -12.97
CA ASP A 53 -35.17 -9.45 -14.26
C ASP A 53 -34.59 -8.03 -14.14
N TRP A 54 -35.33 -7.10 -13.53
CA TRP A 54 -34.84 -5.72 -13.33
C TRP A 54 -33.59 -5.65 -12.47
N PHE A 55 -33.50 -6.50 -11.44
CA PHE A 55 -32.30 -6.58 -10.62
C PHE A 55 -31.11 -7.13 -11.41
N LEU A 56 -31.34 -8.14 -12.27
CA LEU A 56 -30.30 -8.75 -13.10
C LEU A 56 -29.77 -7.79 -14.17
N ASP A 57 -30.66 -7.01 -14.80
CA ASP A 57 -30.28 -5.98 -15.78
C ASP A 57 -29.48 -4.87 -15.11
N TYR A 58 -29.96 -4.38 -13.97
CA TYR A 58 -29.24 -3.37 -13.19
C TYR A 58 -27.88 -3.89 -12.71
N ALA A 59 -27.81 -5.11 -12.19
CA ALA A 59 -26.56 -5.72 -11.73
C ALA A 59 -25.57 -5.88 -12.89
N SER A 60 -26.02 -6.40 -14.03
CA SER A 60 -25.20 -6.58 -15.24
C SER A 60 -24.66 -5.25 -15.75
N TYR A 61 -25.50 -4.21 -15.82
CA TYR A 61 -25.09 -2.86 -16.17
C TYR A 61 -24.05 -2.30 -15.19
N VAL A 62 -24.26 -2.42 -13.88
CA VAL A 62 -23.31 -1.92 -12.88
C VAL A 62 -21.95 -2.63 -12.97
N ILE A 63 -21.95 -3.94 -13.24
CA ILE A 63 -20.73 -4.74 -13.39
C ILE A 63 -19.96 -4.33 -14.67
N LEU A 64 -20.62 -4.36 -15.83
CA LEU A 64 -19.97 -4.20 -17.14
C LEU A 64 -19.73 -2.74 -17.52
N GLU A 65 -20.66 -1.85 -17.17
CA GLU A 65 -20.72 -0.48 -17.69
C GLU A 65 -20.36 0.59 -16.64
N ARG A 66 -19.97 0.19 -15.41
CA ARG A 66 -19.67 1.17 -14.34
C ARG A 66 -18.47 0.82 -13.46
N ALA A 67 -18.51 -0.29 -12.75
CA ALA A 67 -17.66 -0.49 -11.58
C ALA A 67 -16.32 -1.20 -11.87
N VAL A 68 -16.31 -2.12 -12.83
CA VAL A 68 -15.17 -3.00 -13.11
C VAL A 68 -14.40 -2.51 -14.36
N PRO A 69 -13.06 -2.40 -14.32
CA PRO A 69 -12.28 -2.02 -15.49
C PRO A 69 -12.18 -3.17 -16.51
N HIS A 70 -11.98 -2.84 -17.78
CA HIS A 70 -11.73 -3.83 -18.82
C HIS A 70 -10.27 -4.31 -18.80
N ALA A 71 -10.01 -5.58 -19.10
CA ALA A 71 -8.67 -6.17 -19.08
C ALA A 71 -7.74 -5.56 -20.13
N ASP A 72 -8.27 -5.27 -21.32
CA ASP A 72 -7.48 -4.79 -22.47
C ASP A 72 -6.89 -3.39 -22.29
N ASP A 73 -7.68 -2.44 -21.78
CA ASP A 73 -7.26 -1.04 -21.62
C ASP A 73 -7.06 -0.62 -20.16
N GLY A 74 -7.60 -1.38 -19.21
CA GLY A 74 -7.50 -1.06 -17.79
C GLY A 74 -8.41 0.07 -17.32
N LEU A 75 -9.37 0.50 -18.14
CA LEU A 75 -10.19 1.67 -17.89
C LEU A 75 -11.64 1.30 -17.58
N LYS A 76 -12.26 2.07 -16.69
CA LYS A 76 -13.72 2.08 -16.55
C LYS A 76 -14.34 2.87 -17.72
N PRO A 77 -15.62 2.63 -18.07
CA PRO A 77 -16.26 3.32 -19.18
C PRO A 77 -16.23 4.85 -19.09
N VAL A 78 -16.41 5.42 -17.89
CA VAL A 78 -16.29 6.88 -17.68
C VAL A 78 -14.89 7.40 -18.00
N GLN A 79 -13.84 6.68 -17.60
CA GLN A 79 -12.45 7.06 -17.87
C GLN A 79 -12.13 6.99 -19.36
N ARG A 80 -12.65 5.96 -20.05
CA ARG A 80 -12.51 5.80 -21.50
C ARG A 80 -13.13 6.97 -22.26
N ARG A 81 -14.34 7.37 -21.86
CA ARG A 81 -15.06 8.50 -22.46
C ARG A 81 -14.36 9.84 -22.20
N ILE A 82 -13.84 10.06 -21.00
CA ILE A 82 -13.02 11.25 -20.69
C ILE A 82 -11.81 11.33 -21.62
N LEU A 83 -11.04 10.24 -21.74
CA LEU A 83 -9.85 10.22 -22.60
C LEU A 83 -10.22 10.37 -24.08
N HIS A 84 -11.35 9.80 -24.53
CA HIS A 84 -11.86 9.99 -25.88
C HIS A 84 -12.18 11.47 -26.14
N SER A 85 -12.93 12.12 -25.24
CA SER A 85 -13.26 13.53 -25.34
C SER A 85 -12.04 14.44 -25.28
N MET A 86 -11.04 14.10 -24.45
CA MET A 86 -9.76 14.82 -24.44
C MET A 86 -9.04 14.69 -25.79
N LYS A 87 -9.07 13.50 -26.41
CA LYS A 87 -8.44 13.26 -27.71
C LYS A 87 -9.10 14.03 -28.85
N GLU A 88 -10.42 14.23 -28.81
CA GLU A 88 -11.13 15.07 -29.78
C GLU A 88 -10.78 16.55 -29.66
N LEU A 89 -10.56 17.02 -28.42
CA LEU A 89 -10.20 18.40 -28.12
C LEU A 89 -8.69 18.67 -28.14
N GLU A 90 -7.89 17.67 -28.50
CA GLU A 90 -6.44 17.73 -28.44
C GLU A 90 -5.87 18.64 -29.55
N ASP A 91 -5.29 19.76 -29.13
CA ASP A 91 -4.62 20.75 -30.00
C ASP A 91 -3.20 21.12 -29.50
N GLY A 92 -2.67 20.39 -28.51
CA GLY A 92 -1.40 20.62 -27.84
C GLY A 92 -1.45 21.61 -26.67
N ARG A 93 -2.58 22.29 -26.43
CA ARG A 93 -2.75 23.27 -25.35
C ARG A 93 -3.53 22.69 -24.18
N TYR A 94 -3.45 23.38 -23.05
CA TYR A 94 -4.26 23.06 -21.89
C TYR A 94 -5.72 23.44 -22.15
N ASN A 95 -6.62 22.48 -21.89
CA ASN A 95 -8.05 22.65 -21.98
C ASN A 95 -8.66 22.84 -20.59
N LYS A 96 -9.61 23.77 -20.46
CA LYS A 96 -10.40 23.90 -19.22
C LYS A 96 -11.12 22.58 -18.94
N VAL A 97 -11.02 22.08 -17.71
CA VAL A 97 -11.66 20.81 -17.32
C VAL A 97 -13.18 20.87 -17.51
N ALA A 98 -13.81 22.02 -17.25
CA ALA A 98 -15.22 22.24 -17.53
C ALA A 98 -15.61 21.97 -19.00
N ASN A 99 -14.74 22.32 -19.97
CA ASN A 99 -14.97 22.07 -21.39
C ASN A 99 -14.88 20.56 -21.70
N VAL A 100 -13.89 19.87 -21.13
CA VAL A 100 -13.73 18.42 -21.28
C VAL A 100 -14.92 17.66 -20.70
N ILE A 101 -15.40 18.05 -19.52
CA ILE A 101 -16.61 17.47 -18.90
C ILE A 101 -17.83 17.66 -19.82
N GLY A 102 -18.05 18.88 -20.31
CA GLY A 102 -19.14 19.18 -21.24
C GLY A 102 -19.07 18.37 -22.53
N ASN A 103 -17.88 18.16 -23.10
CA ASN A 103 -17.70 17.30 -24.27
C ASN A 103 -17.96 15.82 -23.94
N THR A 104 -17.54 15.36 -22.75
CA THR A 104 -17.72 13.97 -22.29
C THR A 104 -19.18 13.59 -22.11
N MET A 105 -20.05 14.55 -21.80
CA MET A 105 -21.50 14.32 -21.67
C MET A 105 -22.15 13.82 -22.96
N LYS A 106 -21.56 14.08 -24.14
CA LYS A 106 -22.01 13.49 -25.42
C LYS A 106 -21.94 11.96 -25.43
N TYR A 107 -21.09 11.39 -24.58
CA TYR A 107 -20.83 9.95 -24.47
C TYR A 107 -21.33 9.38 -23.14
N HIS A 108 -21.35 10.19 -22.08
CA HIS A 108 -21.68 9.78 -20.72
C HIS A 108 -22.88 10.59 -20.19
N PRO A 109 -24.13 10.09 -20.34
CA PRO A 109 -25.34 10.81 -19.93
C PRO A 109 -25.59 10.71 -18.41
N HIS A 110 -24.57 11.03 -17.62
CA HIS A 110 -24.63 11.09 -16.16
C HIS A 110 -24.12 12.47 -15.68
N GLY A 111 -24.31 12.77 -14.40
CA GLY A 111 -23.98 14.08 -13.82
C GLY A 111 -22.52 14.51 -14.06
N ASP A 112 -22.32 15.81 -14.24
CA ASP A 112 -21.00 16.46 -14.37
C ASP A 112 -20.07 16.11 -13.21
N ALA A 113 -20.60 16.05 -11.99
CA ALA A 113 -19.84 15.73 -10.78
C ALA A 113 -19.09 14.39 -10.91
N SER A 114 -19.75 13.32 -11.35
CA SER A 114 -19.12 12.01 -11.49
C SER A 114 -18.02 11.97 -12.56
N ILE A 115 -18.20 12.74 -13.64
CA ILE A 115 -17.19 12.88 -14.70
C ILE A 115 -16.00 13.69 -14.17
N GLY A 116 -16.27 14.80 -13.48
CA GLY A 116 -15.26 15.65 -12.86
C GLY A 116 -14.40 14.88 -11.86
N ASP A 117 -15.01 14.15 -10.93
CA ASP A 117 -14.30 13.35 -9.92
C ASP A 117 -13.43 12.27 -10.57
N ALA A 118 -13.96 11.57 -11.57
CA ALA A 118 -13.20 10.55 -12.31
C ALA A 118 -12.01 11.18 -13.07
N MET A 119 -12.18 12.37 -13.63
CA MET A 119 -11.11 13.10 -14.32
C MET A 119 -10.02 13.56 -13.34
N ILE A 120 -10.41 14.10 -12.17
CA ILE A 120 -9.48 14.51 -11.11
C ILE A 120 -8.65 13.31 -10.64
N GLN A 121 -9.30 12.17 -10.35
CA GLN A 121 -8.61 10.94 -9.96
C GLN A 121 -7.64 10.43 -11.02
N LEU A 122 -7.97 10.61 -12.31
CA LEU A 122 -7.09 10.21 -13.41
C LEU A 122 -5.89 11.17 -13.57
N GLY A 123 -6.12 12.47 -13.35
CA GLY A 123 -5.11 13.52 -13.38
C GLY A 123 -4.09 13.43 -12.24
N GLN A 124 -4.55 13.18 -11.01
CA GLN A 124 -3.68 13.06 -9.83
C GLN A 124 -2.64 11.94 -9.91
N LYS A 125 -2.80 10.99 -10.84
CA LYS A 125 -1.84 9.89 -11.07
C LYS A 125 -0.66 10.27 -11.96
N ASP A 126 -0.66 11.47 -12.54
CA ASP A 126 0.46 12.04 -13.33
C ASP A 126 1.11 11.06 -14.32
N LEU A 127 0.25 10.46 -15.16
CA LEU A 127 0.66 9.50 -16.18
C LEU A 127 0.00 9.79 -17.52
N LEU A 128 -1.34 9.92 -17.53
CA LEU A 128 -2.10 10.07 -18.77
C LEU A 128 -2.52 11.52 -19.05
N ILE A 129 -2.72 12.28 -17.98
CA ILE A 129 -3.19 13.65 -18.02
C ILE A 129 -2.13 14.51 -17.34
N ASP A 130 -1.70 15.55 -18.03
CA ASP A 130 -0.89 16.64 -17.50
C ASP A 130 -1.83 17.72 -16.97
N THR A 131 -1.65 18.10 -15.72
CA THR A 131 -2.60 18.89 -14.94
C THR A 131 -2.03 20.26 -14.57
N GLN A 132 -2.85 21.32 -14.70
CA GLN A 132 -2.52 22.67 -14.29
C GLN A 132 -3.60 23.25 -13.34
N GLY A 133 -3.15 23.94 -12.29
CA GLY A 133 -4.00 24.49 -11.22
C GLY A 133 -4.04 23.61 -9.96
N ASN A 134 -4.99 23.86 -9.05
CA ASN A 134 -5.14 23.06 -7.84
C ASN A 134 -6.05 21.84 -8.08
N TRP A 135 -5.44 20.66 -8.24
CA TRP A 135 -6.11 19.38 -8.47
C TRP A 135 -6.39 18.60 -7.17
N GLY A 136 -6.29 19.26 -6.01
CA GLY A 136 -6.43 18.63 -4.71
C GLY A 136 -5.14 17.93 -4.28
N ASN A 137 -5.16 17.36 -3.08
CA ASN A 137 -3.98 16.70 -2.51
C ASN A 137 -4.36 15.31 -1.95
N VAL A 138 -3.75 14.28 -2.54
CA VAL A 138 -3.99 12.87 -2.18
C VAL A 138 -3.47 12.53 -0.77
N LEU A 139 -2.49 13.27 -0.27
CA LEU A 139 -1.93 13.07 1.07
C LEU A 139 -2.84 13.65 2.15
N THR A 140 -3.37 14.87 1.98
CA THR A 140 -4.22 15.51 2.98
C THR A 140 -5.70 15.13 2.84
N GLY A 141 -6.13 14.78 1.62
CA GLY A 141 -7.52 14.57 1.26
C GLY A 141 -8.23 15.84 0.78
N ASP A 142 -7.49 16.92 0.53
CA ASP A 142 -8.08 18.18 0.06
C ASP A 142 -8.68 18.03 -1.34
N SER A 143 -9.92 18.48 -1.50
CA SER A 143 -10.64 18.47 -2.78
C SER A 143 -9.97 19.39 -3.80
N ALA A 144 -10.11 19.03 -5.08
CA ALA A 144 -9.69 19.89 -6.18
C ALA A 144 -10.52 21.19 -6.24
N ALA A 145 -9.93 22.22 -6.86
CA ALA A 145 -10.68 23.41 -7.22
C ALA A 145 -11.74 23.09 -8.29
N ALA A 146 -12.77 23.94 -8.38
CA ALA A 146 -13.86 23.74 -9.33
C ALA A 146 -13.34 23.61 -10.79
N PRO A 147 -13.97 22.78 -11.65
CA PRO A 147 -13.53 22.50 -13.02
C PRO A 147 -13.27 23.71 -13.93
N ARG A 148 -13.82 24.88 -13.60
CA ARG A 148 -13.59 26.14 -14.31
C ARG A 148 -12.21 26.77 -14.06
N TYR A 149 -11.55 26.41 -12.95
CA TYR A 149 -10.26 26.98 -12.54
C TYR A 149 -9.06 26.09 -12.84
N ILE A 150 -9.30 24.81 -13.14
CA ILE A 150 -8.27 23.83 -13.46
C ILE A 150 -8.25 23.51 -14.95
N GLU A 151 -7.08 23.11 -15.43
CA GLU A 151 -6.84 22.80 -16.83
C GLU A 151 -6.08 21.49 -16.98
N ALA A 152 -6.29 20.80 -18.10
CA ALA A 152 -5.70 19.49 -18.40
C ALA A 152 -5.37 19.35 -19.88
N ARG A 153 -4.37 18.52 -20.18
CA ARG A 153 -4.09 18.02 -21.53
C ARG A 153 -3.60 16.57 -21.47
N LEU A 154 -3.60 15.86 -22.60
CA LEU A 154 -3.02 14.51 -22.65
C LEU A 154 -1.49 14.58 -22.58
N THR A 155 -0.88 13.66 -21.86
CA THR A 155 0.58 13.53 -21.86
C THR A 155 1.07 12.98 -23.22
N PRO A 156 2.32 13.27 -23.62
CA PRO A 156 2.94 12.62 -24.79
C PRO A 156 2.89 11.09 -24.71
N PHE A 157 3.05 10.54 -23.49
CA PHE A 157 2.90 9.12 -23.21
C PHE A 157 1.50 8.60 -23.57
N ALA A 158 0.43 9.27 -23.13
CA ALA A 158 -0.94 8.87 -23.44
C ALA A 158 -1.19 8.86 -24.96
N LEU A 159 -0.70 9.88 -25.67
CA LEU A 159 -0.86 10.01 -27.12
C LEU A 159 -0.22 8.86 -27.90
N GLU A 160 0.95 8.38 -27.47
CA GLU A 160 1.69 7.28 -28.12
C GLU A 160 1.11 5.90 -27.77
N VAL A 161 0.64 5.72 -26.53
CA VAL A 161 0.34 4.40 -25.96
C VAL A 161 -1.14 4.03 -26.02
N ILE A 162 -2.06 4.97 -25.84
CA ILE A 162 -3.50 4.69 -25.71
C ILE A 162 -4.22 4.73 -27.05
N PHE A 163 -3.87 5.69 -27.91
CA PHE A 163 -4.69 6.01 -29.07
C PHE A 163 -4.11 5.41 -30.35
N SER A 164 -4.92 4.63 -31.07
CA SER A 164 -4.61 4.16 -32.43
C SER A 164 -5.90 4.08 -33.26
N PRO A 165 -6.36 5.19 -33.87
CA PRO A 165 -7.69 5.27 -34.48
C PRO A 165 -7.98 4.22 -35.55
N LYS A 166 -6.93 3.73 -36.25
CA LYS A 166 -7.05 2.72 -37.30
C LYS A 166 -7.25 1.30 -36.76
N VAL A 167 -6.85 1.05 -35.51
CA VAL A 167 -6.96 -0.24 -34.83
C VAL A 167 -8.15 -0.27 -33.87
N THR A 168 -8.52 0.88 -33.31
CA THR A 168 -9.64 1.02 -32.38
C THR A 168 -10.94 0.47 -32.96
N THR A 169 -11.64 -0.36 -32.18
CA THR A 169 -13.01 -0.78 -32.49
C THR A 169 -14.00 0.24 -31.94
N TRP A 170 -14.92 0.67 -32.81
CA TRP A 170 -15.87 1.75 -32.53
C TRP A 170 -17.28 1.21 -32.36
N ALA A 171 -17.99 1.71 -31.35
CA ALA A 171 -19.43 1.53 -31.15
C ALA A 171 -20.15 2.88 -31.29
N SER A 172 -21.45 2.85 -31.55
CA SER A 172 -22.28 4.05 -31.55
C SER A 172 -22.46 4.57 -30.11
N SER A 173 -22.54 5.90 -29.94
CA SER A 173 -22.91 6.53 -28.67
C SER A 173 -24.33 6.13 -28.25
N TYR A 174 -24.69 6.39 -27.00
CA TYR A 174 -26.01 6.05 -26.45
C TYR A 174 -27.18 6.70 -27.22
N ASP A 175 -26.95 7.83 -27.89
CA ASP A 175 -27.94 8.54 -28.73
C ASP A 175 -27.75 8.30 -30.23
N GLY A 176 -26.78 7.45 -30.62
CA GLY A 176 -26.47 7.11 -32.01
C GLY A 176 -25.85 8.22 -32.86
N ARG A 177 -25.57 9.40 -32.29
CA ARG A 177 -25.05 10.56 -33.05
C ARG A 177 -23.55 10.56 -33.25
N ASN A 178 -22.80 9.99 -32.32
CA ASN A 178 -21.35 9.94 -32.34
C ASN A 178 -20.85 8.48 -32.27
N LYS A 179 -19.55 8.29 -32.45
CA LYS A 179 -18.89 6.99 -32.23
C LYS A 179 -17.99 7.08 -31.02
N GLU A 180 -17.95 6.04 -30.19
CA GLU A 180 -17.06 5.92 -29.06
C GLU A 180 -16.25 4.60 -29.14
N PRO A 181 -15.04 4.54 -28.57
CA PRO A 181 -14.27 3.31 -28.53
C PRO A 181 -14.90 2.31 -27.55
N ILE A 182 -14.99 1.03 -27.94
CA ILE A 182 -15.36 -0.06 -27.02
C ILE A 182 -14.26 -0.22 -25.97
N THR A 183 -13.03 -0.38 -26.45
CA THR A 183 -11.79 -0.37 -25.68
C THR A 183 -10.73 0.42 -26.46
N PHE A 184 -9.77 1.01 -25.73
CA PHE A 184 -8.60 1.57 -26.39
C PHE A 184 -7.57 0.48 -26.71
N PRO A 185 -6.85 0.56 -27.85
CA PRO A 185 -5.73 -0.32 -28.17
C PRO A 185 -4.48 0.07 -27.36
N VAL A 186 -4.52 -0.15 -26.04
CA VAL A 186 -3.47 0.30 -25.13
C VAL A 186 -2.25 -0.62 -25.20
N LYS A 187 -1.09 -0.05 -25.50
CA LYS A 187 0.20 -0.75 -25.64
C LYS A 187 1.01 -0.88 -24.34
N PHE A 188 0.36 -0.69 -23.20
CA PHE A 188 0.94 -0.71 -21.85
C PHE A 188 -0.16 -0.96 -20.80
N PRO A 189 0.04 -1.79 -19.76
CA PRO A 189 -1.00 -2.08 -18.78
C PRO A 189 -1.20 -0.91 -17.81
N VAL A 190 -1.94 0.11 -18.25
CA VAL A 190 -2.33 1.28 -17.45
C VAL A 190 -3.05 0.85 -16.17
N LEU A 191 -3.83 -0.24 -16.24
CA LEU A 191 -4.50 -0.84 -15.09
C LEU A 191 -3.57 -1.07 -13.89
N LEU A 192 -2.39 -1.62 -14.16
CA LEU A 192 -1.41 -1.98 -13.14
C LEU A 192 -0.59 -0.78 -12.70
N ALA A 193 -0.24 0.12 -13.62
CA ALA A 193 0.50 1.32 -13.28
C ALA A 193 -0.31 2.27 -12.40
N GLN A 194 -1.61 2.38 -12.65
CA GLN A 194 -2.49 3.31 -11.94
C GLN A 194 -3.24 2.67 -10.76
N GLY A 195 -3.39 1.34 -10.76
CA GLY A 195 -4.32 0.64 -9.88
C GLY A 195 -5.79 0.99 -10.17
N ALA A 196 -6.69 0.16 -9.66
CA ALA A 196 -8.12 0.35 -9.80
C ALA A 196 -8.86 -0.18 -8.59
N GLU A 197 -9.87 0.56 -8.13
CA GLU A 197 -10.77 0.13 -7.08
C GLU A 197 -12.22 0.34 -7.52
N GLY A 198 -13.09 -0.61 -7.23
CA GLY A 198 -14.48 -0.55 -7.62
C GLY A 198 -15.31 -1.58 -6.87
N ILE A 199 -16.54 -1.21 -6.52
CA ILE A 199 -17.52 -2.08 -5.88
C ILE A 199 -18.71 -2.18 -6.84
N ALA A 200 -19.04 -3.40 -7.23
CA ALA A 200 -20.17 -3.73 -8.09
C ALA A 200 -21.21 -4.51 -7.28
N VAL A 201 -22.30 -4.93 -7.93
CA VAL A 201 -23.28 -5.81 -7.30
C VAL A 201 -22.67 -7.21 -7.13
N GLY A 202 -22.50 -7.66 -5.89
CA GLY A 202 -21.96 -8.99 -5.56
C GLY A 202 -20.45 -9.19 -5.78
N LEU A 203 -19.74 -8.19 -6.31
CA LEU A 203 -18.33 -8.26 -6.70
C LEU A 203 -17.59 -6.98 -6.29
N SER A 204 -16.28 -7.10 -6.08
CA SER A 204 -15.40 -5.94 -5.93
C SER A 204 -14.10 -6.17 -6.69
N THR A 205 -13.42 -5.07 -7.01
CA THR A 205 -12.10 -5.08 -7.60
C THR A 205 -11.20 -4.14 -6.81
N LYS A 206 -9.99 -4.61 -6.48
CA LYS A 206 -8.94 -3.85 -5.81
C LYS A 206 -7.59 -4.28 -6.38
N ILE A 207 -7.12 -3.50 -7.33
CA ILE A 207 -5.86 -3.71 -8.04
C ILE A 207 -4.86 -2.70 -7.51
N LEU A 208 -3.78 -3.21 -6.92
CA LEU A 208 -2.72 -2.39 -6.35
C LEU A 208 -1.84 -1.80 -7.46
N PRO A 209 -1.35 -0.56 -7.33
CA PRO A 209 -0.44 0.05 -8.30
C PRO A 209 0.94 -0.63 -8.29
N HIS A 210 1.64 -0.55 -9.43
CA HIS A 210 2.95 -1.14 -9.66
C HIS A 210 3.87 -0.16 -10.36
N ASN A 211 5.18 -0.38 -10.21
CA ASN A 211 6.17 0.51 -10.78
C ASN A 211 6.19 0.44 -12.33
N PHE A 212 6.25 1.60 -12.97
CA PHE A 212 6.25 1.74 -14.44
C PHE A 212 7.38 0.95 -15.10
N ASN A 213 8.62 1.04 -14.58
CA ASN A 213 9.77 0.40 -15.18
C ASN A 213 9.74 -1.12 -15.00
N GLU A 214 9.30 -1.59 -13.82
CA GLU A 214 9.17 -3.02 -13.53
C GLU A 214 8.06 -3.68 -14.36
N ILE A 215 6.96 -2.97 -14.61
CA ILE A 215 5.92 -3.44 -15.55
C ILE A 215 6.53 -3.70 -16.93
N LEU A 216 7.34 -2.77 -17.46
CA LEU A 216 7.96 -2.94 -18.78
C LEU A 216 8.93 -4.11 -18.83
N ASP A 217 9.76 -4.26 -17.79
CA ASP A 217 10.67 -5.40 -17.67
C ASP A 217 9.88 -6.73 -17.60
N ALA A 218 8.80 -6.75 -16.82
CA ALA A 218 7.93 -7.91 -16.69
C ALA A 218 7.18 -8.25 -17.99
N MET A 219 6.75 -7.26 -18.78
CA MET A 219 6.18 -7.50 -20.11
C MET A 219 7.22 -8.12 -21.05
N ILE A 220 8.46 -7.63 -21.02
CA ILE A 220 9.57 -8.19 -21.81
C ILE A 220 9.83 -9.65 -21.41
N ASP A 221 9.84 -9.94 -20.11
CA ASP A 221 10.02 -11.29 -19.58
C ASP A 221 8.84 -12.20 -19.93
N GLY A 222 7.60 -11.69 -19.90
CA GLY A 222 6.41 -12.39 -20.38
C GLY A 222 6.51 -12.78 -21.86
N LEU A 223 6.97 -11.87 -22.72
CA LEU A 223 7.20 -12.15 -24.15
C LEU A 223 8.33 -13.17 -24.37
N ARG A 224 9.30 -13.23 -23.47
CA ARG A 224 10.39 -14.22 -23.47
C ARG A 224 10.02 -15.56 -22.82
N LYS A 225 8.82 -15.66 -22.24
CA LYS A 225 8.35 -16.81 -21.44
C LYS A 225 9.18 -17.06 -20.17
N ASN A 226 9.79 -16.01 -19.63
CA ASN A 226 10.43 -16.04 -18.31
C ASN A 226 9.37 -15.95 -17.20
N PRO A 227 9.65 -16.45 -15.99
CA PRO A 227 8.76 -16.26 -14.84
C PRO A 227 8.66 -14.78 -14.49
N ILE A 228 7.44 -14.32 -14.20
CA ILE A 228 7.15 -12.93 -13.82
C ILE A 228 6.79 -12.91 -12.35
N ASN A 229 7.39 -11.98 -11.61
CA ASN A 229 7.03 -11.72 -10.22
C ASN A 229 7.21 -10.22 -9.93
N ILE A 230 6.18 -9.43 -10.23
CA ILE A 230 6.18 -8.00 -9.90
C ILE A 230 5.56 -7.76 -8.53
N LEU A 231 6.05 -6.73 -7.85
CA LEU A 231 5.57 -6.32 -6.53
C LEU A 231 4.94 -4.92 -6.62
N PRO A 232 3.92 -4.63 -5.80
CA PRO A 232 3.25 -3.34 -5.84
C PRO A 232 4.20 -2.21 -5.48
N ASP A 233 3.92 -1.03 -6.01
CA ASP A 233 4.64 0.22 -5.74
C ASP A 233 3.61 1.33 -5.57
N PHE A 234 3.64 2.00 -4.43
CA PHE A 234 2.61 2.94 -4.04
C PHE A 234 3.09 4.38 -4.20
N PRO A 235 2.24 5.28 -4.74
CA PRO A 235 2.63 6.68 -4.95
C PRO A 235 2.94 7.43 -3.65
N GLN A 236 2.38 6.98 -2.52
CA GLN A 236 2.57 7.54 -1.18
C GLN A 236 3.85 7.01 -0.48
N GLY A 237 4.60 6.10 -1.10
CA GLY A 237 5.83 5.51 -0.54
C GLY A 237 5.53 4.42 0.49
N GLY A 238 6.16 4.53 1.67
CA GLY A 238 6.02 3.61 2.79
C GLY A 238 6.90 2.38 2.68
N ILE A 239 6.81 1.52 3.70
CA ILE A 239 7.51 0.24 3.76
C ILE A 239 6.46 -0.86 3.57
N ALA A 240 6.65 -1.74 2.58
CA ALA A 240 5.69 -2.79 2.27
C ALA A 240 6.26 -4.19 2.53
N ASP A 241 5.48 -5.00 3.26
CA ASP A 241 5.65 -6.43 3.37
C ASP A 241 4.76 -7.12 2.33
N CYS A 242 5.42 -7.77 1.37
CA CYS A 242 4.80 -8.49 0.27
C CYS A 242 4.99 -10.00 0.36
N SER A 243 5.39 -10.56 1.52
CA SER A 243 5.64 -12.02 1.65
C SER A 243 4.42 -12.84 1.27
N ASP A 244 3.22 -12.35 1.62
CA ASP A 244 1.93 -12.99 1.37
C ASP A 244 1.25 -12.49 0.07
N TYR A 245 1.97 -11.79 -0.82
CA TYR A 245 1.34 -11.14 -1.98
C TYR A 245 0.80 -12.12 -3.04
N ASN A 246 1.39 -13.31 -3.13
CA ASN A 246 0.96 -14.40 -4.02
C ASN A 246 0.74 -13.95 -5.49
N GLY A 247 1.67 -13.15 -6.03
CA GLY A 247 1.60 -12.63 -7.41
C GLY A 247 0.37 -11.76 -7.70
N GLY A 248 -0.26 -11.20 -6.66
CA GLY A 248 -1.48 -10.39 -6.77
C GLY A 248 -2.75 -11.18 -6.99
N ALA A 249 -2.73 -12.50 -6.78
CA ALA A 249 -3.94 -13.33 -6.83
C ALA A 249 -4.87 -13.04 -5.65
N ARG A 250 -6.18 -13.32 -5.85
CA ARG A 250 -7.18 -13.21 -4.78
C ARG A 250 -6.80 -14.08 -3.58
N GLY A 251 -6.86 -13.50 -2.39
CA GLY A 251 -6.44 -14.14 -1.14
C GLY A 251 -4.99 -13.83 -0.73
N GLY A 252 -4.22 -13.17 -1.60
CA GLY A 252 -2.96 -12.53 -1.21
C GLY A 252 -3.19 -11.35 -0.27
N ARG A 253 -2.09 -10.87 0.35
CA ARG A 253 -2.10 -9.73 1.26
C ARG A 253 -0.78 -8.97 1.20
N VAL A 254 -0.86 -7.66 1.34
CA VAL A 254 0.27 -6.75 1.48
C VAL A 254 0.05 -5.91 2.72
N ARG A 255 1.05 -5.82 3.60
CA ARG A 255 1.01 -4.89 4.73
C ARG A 255 1.87 -3.69 4.39
N VAL A 256 1.35 -2.49 4.57
CA VAL A 256 2.07 -1.25 4.29
C VAL A 256 2.19 -0.44 5.57
N ARG A 257 3.42 -0.08 5.93
CA ARG A 257 3.74 0.74 7.10
C ARG A 257 4.09 2.17 6.70
N ALA A 258 3.70 3.09 7.55
CA ALA A 258 4.18 4.47 7.55
C ALA A 258 5.69 4.47 7.86
N ARG A 259 6.42 5.37 7.22
CA ARG A 259 7.82 5.64 7.58
C ARG A 259 7.84 6.59 8.76
N ILE A 260 8.39 6.12 9.88
CA ILE A 260 8.41 6.87 11.15
C ILE A 260 9.85 6.97 11.64
N ASP A 261 10.36 8.20 11.68
CA ASP A 261 11.69 8.52 12.16
C ASP A 261 11.67 8.90 13.64
N LYS A 262 12.65 8.37 14.39
CA LYS A 262 12.87 8.71 15.80
C LYS A 262 13.75 9.96 15.89
N VAL A 263 13.12 11.13 15.98
CA VAL A 263 13.86 12.41 16.04
C VAL A 263 14.48 12.62 17.42
N LYS A 264 13.70 12.36 18.49
CA LYS A 264 14.15 12.47 19.89
C LYS A 264 13.50 11.37 20.73
N LYS A 265 13.96 11.22 21.98
CA LYS A 265 13.43 10.24 22.94
C LYS A 265 11.90 10.26 23.09
N HIS A 266 11.26 11.43 22.94
CA HIS A 266 9.81 11.62 23.08
C HIS A 266 9.19 12.29 21.84
N LEU A 267 9.81 12.16 20.67
CA LEU A 267 9.33 12.79 19.43
C LEU A 267 9.54 11.86 18.25
N LEU A 268 8.44 11.52 17.59
CA LEU A 268 8.41 10.75 16.35
C LEU A 268 7.99 11.69 15.20
N LYS A 269 8.58 11.49 14.01
CA LYS A 269 8.21 12.18 12.78
C LYS A 269 7.74 11.16 11.75
N ILE A 270 6.52 11.30 11.27
CA ILE A 270 5.99 10.48 10.16
C ILE A 270 6.29 11.21 8.86
N THR A 271 7.01 10.57 7.95
CA THR A 271 7.46 11.16 6.67
C THR A 271 6.74 10.57 5.45
N GLU A 272 6.12 9.39 5.60
CA GLU A 272 5.36 8.71 4.55
C GLU A 272 4.17 7.99 5.20
N ILE A 273 3.02 7.98 4.53
CA ILE A 273 1.79 7.35 5.02
C ILE A 273 1.43 6.10 4.20
N PRO A 274 0.73 5.11 4.78
CA PRO A 274 0.33 3.91 4.05
C PRO A 274 -0.65 4.20 2.91
N PHE A 275 -0.59 3.37 1.87
CA PHE A 275 -1.44 3.50 0.70
C PHE A 275 -2.93 3.45 1.05
N GLY A 276 -3.68 4.47 0.62
CA GLY A 276 -5.12 4.59 0.83
C GLY A 276 -5.52 5.31 2.12
N THR A 277 -4.56 5.91 2.83
CA THR A 277 -4.81 6.80 3.97
C THR A 277 -4.48 8.24 3.62
N THR A 278 -5.03 9.18 4.39
CA THR A 278 -4.65 10.60 4.38
C THR A 278 -3.99 10.98 5.71
N THR A 279 -3.29 12.11 5.75
CA THR A 279 -2.71 12.64 7.00
C THR A 279 -3.80 12.85 8.04
N THR A 280 -4.95 13.42 7.63
CA THR A 280 -6.12 13.60 8.48
C THR A 280 -6.64 12.27 9.03
N SER A 281 -6.88 11.26 8.18
CA SER A 281 -7.40 9.96 8.64
C SER A 281 -6.41 9.24 9.56
N LEU A 282 -5.11 9.35 9.26
CA LEU A 282 -4.06 8.78 10.09
C LEU A 282 -4.01 9.44 11.46
N ILE A 283 -4.06 10.78 11.53
CA ILE A 283 -4.09 11.54 12.78
C ILE A 283 -5.33 11.18 13.60
N ASP A 284 -6.51 11.08 12.98
CA ASP A 284 -7.74 10.66 13.64
C ASP A 284 -7.65 9.24 14.21
N SER A 285 -7.02 8.31 13.47
CA SER A 285 -6.76 6.94 13.96
C SER A 285 -5.87 6.93 15.20
N ILE A 286 -4.85 7.80 15.22
CA ILE A 286 -3.91 7.97 16.32
C ILE A 286 -4.62 8.58 17.54
N LEU A 287 -5.42 9.62 17.35
CA LEU A 287 -6.21 10.25 18.41
C LEU A 287 -7.23 9.26 19.00
N SER A 288 -7.92 8.48 18.15
CA SER A 288 -8.85 7.44 18.60
C SER A 288 -8.17 6.36 19.44
N ALA A 289 -6.94 5.97 19.07
CA ALA A 289 -6.15 5.02 19.85
C ALA A 289 -5.70 5.60 21.20
N ASN A 290 -5.40 6.91 21.25
CA ASN A 290 -5.09 7.63 22.46
C ASN A 290 -6.30 7.72 23.41
N ASP A 291 -7.48 8.06 22.89
CA ASP A 291 -8.73 8.13 23.67
C ASP A 291 -9.11 6.77 24.27
N LYS A 292 -8.84 5.69 23.53
CA LYS A 292 -9.02 4.30 23.99
C LYS A 292 -7.93 3.84 24.97
N ASN A 293 -7.02 4.72 25.39
CA ASN A 293 -5.87 4.43 26.26
C ASN A 293 -4.96 3.31 25.75
N LYS A 294 -4.95 3.04 24.44
CA LYS A 294 -4.05 2.04 23.82
C LYS A 294 -2.65 2.61 23.61
N ILE A 295 -2.58 3.91 23.34
CA ILE A 295 -1.34 4.68 23.18
C ILE A 295 -1.47 5.94 24.07
N LYS A 296 -0.35 6.52 24.52
CA LYS A 296 -0.34 7.81 25.22
C LYS A 296 0.41 8.84 24.38
N ILE A 297 -0.27 9.90 23.97
CA ILE A 297 0.26 10.97 23.12
C ILE A 297 0.00 12.32 23.80
N ALA A 298 0.98 13.21 23.75
CA ALA A 298 0.88 14.54 24.34
C ALA A 298 0.32 15.57 23.36
N LYS A 299 0.83 15.59 22.13
CA LYS A 299 0.42 16.53 21.07
C LYS A 299 0.75 15.95 19.70
N ILE A 300 -0.03 16.32 18.68
CA ILE A 300 0.27 16.06 17.27
C ILE A 300 0.33 17.40 16.54
N GLU A 301 1.33 17.59 15.68
CA GLU A 301 1.45 18.76 14.80
C GLU A 301 1.53 18.25 13.35
N ASP A 302 0.63 18.73 12.49
CA ASP A 302 0.66 18.43 11.06
C ASP A 302 1.26 19.62 10.30
N ASN A 303 2.44 19.43 9.73
CA ASN A 303 3.15 20.40 8.89
C ASN A 303 3.19 19.93 7.42
N THR A 304 2.29 19.02 7.03
CA THR A 304 2.24 18.46 5.68
C THR A 304 1.95 19.54 4.65
N ALA A 305 2.76 19.55 3.59
CA ALA A 305 2.57 20.40 2.41
C ALA A 305 2.70 19.54 1.15
N GLU A 306 3.81 19.68 0.43
CA GLU A 306 4.18 18.78 -0.67
C GLU A 306 4.63 17.41 -0.16
N PHE A 307 5.29 17.38 1.00
CA PHE A 307 5.74 16.17 1.68
C PHE A 307 4.99 15.99 3.00
N VAL A 308 4.78 14.74 3.40
CA VAL A 308 4.16 14.41 4.69
C VAL A 308 5.13 14.78 5.81
N GLU A 309 4.62 15.54 6.79
CA GLU A 309 5.36 15.84 8.01
C GLU A 309 4.41 15.92 9.20
N ILE A 310 4.24 14.78 9.88
CA ILE A 310 3.41 14.70 11.10
C ILE A 310 4.33 14.48 12.30
N MET A 311 4.36 15.43 13.21
CA MET A 311 5.16 15.38 14.44
C MET A 311 4.29 14.85 15.58
N VAL A 312 4.65 13.68 16.12
CA VAL A 312 3.95 13.04 17.23
C VAL A 312 4.77 13.22 18.50
N HIS A 313 4.29 14.10 19.38
CA HIS A 313 4.90 14.36 20.67
C HIS A 313 4.39 13.37 21.71
N LEU A 314 5.31 12.64 22.32
CA LEU A 314 5.02 11.66 23.36
C LEU A 314 5.15 12.31 24.75
N PRO A 315 4.37 11.87 25.75
CA PRO A 315 4.57 12.29 27.13
C PRO A 315 5.92 11.78 27.65
N SER A 316 6.48 12.45 28.67
CA SER A 316 7.76 12.09 29.29
C SER A 316 7.80 10.66 29.86
N THR A 317 6.65 10.03 30.07
CA THR A 317 6.51 8.66 30.58
C THR A 317 6.73 7.58 29.52
N VAL A 318 6.66 7.91 28.22
CA VAL A 318 6.72 6.93 27.12
C VAL A 318 7.86 7.28 26.17
N SER A 319 8.70 6.29 25.85
CA SER A 319 9.79 6.48 24.89
C SER A 319 9.33 6.23 23.45
N ALA A 320 10.03 6.83 22.49
CA ALA A 320 9.83 6.60 21.06
C ALA A 320 9.99 5.12 20.66
N GLU A 321 10.85 4.37 21.37
CA GLU A 321 11.07 2.95 21.11
C GLU A 321 9.87 2.10 21.51
N ASP A 322 9.24 2.42 22.64
CA ASP A 322 8.06 1.71 23.13
C ASP A 322 6.79 2.11 22.35
N ALA A 323 6.69 3.37 21.93
CA ALA A 323 5.52 3.89 21.23
C ALA A 323 5.42 3.42 19.77
N LEU A 324 6.55 3.18 19.11
CA LEU A 324 6.58 2.85 17.68
C LEU A 324 5.82 1.54 17.36
N PRO A 325 6.05 0.41 18.04
CA PRO A 325 5.23 -0.79 17.84
C PRO A 325 3.75 -0.56 18.15
N ALA A 326 3.44 0.33 19.10
CA ALA A 326 2.06 0.62 19.50
C ALA A 326 1.31 1.36 18.40
N LEU A 327 1.97 2.32 17.75
CA LEU A 327 1.42 3.01 16.58
C LEU A 327 1.12 2.00 15.47
N TYR A 328 2.07 1.16 15.09
CA TYR A 328 1.82 0.14 14.04
C TYR A 328 0.71 -0.85 14.40
N ALA A 329 0.53 -1.20 15.68
CA ALA A 329 -0.48 -2.18 16.08
C ALA A 329 -1.91 -1.63 16.20
N PHE A 330 -2.06 -0.35 16.53
CA PHE A 330 -3.34 0.22 16.96
C PHE A 330 -3.85 1.39 16.13
N THR A 331 -3.06 1.88 15.18
CA THR A 331 -3.41 3.02 14.32
C THR A 331 -3.24 2.62 12.86
N ASP A 332 -3.70 3.48 11.95
CA ASP A 332 -3.53 3.27 10.51
C ASP A 332 -2.08 3.53 10.04
N CYS A 333 -1.11 3.54 10.96
CA CYS A 333 0.31 3.54 10.64
C CYS A 333 0.76 2.20 10.01
N GLU A 334 -0.03 1.13 10.15
CA GLU A 334 0.09 -0.11 9.38
C GLU A 334 -1.28 -0.49 8.82
N VAL A 335 -1.39 -0.63 7.49
CA VAL A 335 -2.63 -1.02 6.81
C VAL A 335 -2.42 -2.33 6.05
N SER A 336 -3.42 -3.20 6.12
CA SER A 336 -3.45 -4.44 5.35
C SER A 336 -4.28 -4.27 4.08
N LEU A 337 -3.65 -4.47 2.93
CA LEU A 337 -4.25 -4.40 1.60
C LEU A 337 -4.40 -5.80 1.03
N ALA A 338 -5.62 -6.17 0.65
CA ALA A 338 -5.91 -7.43 -0.02
C ALA A 338 -6.09 -7.18 -1.53
N PRO A 339 -5.18 -7.65 -2.40
CA PRO A 339 -5.43 -7.64 -3.84
C PRO A 339 -6.64 -8.49 -4.20
N ASN A 340 -7.48 -7.95 -5.08
CA ASN A 340 -8.63 -8.63 -5.66
C ASN A 340 -8.82 -8.13 -7.10
N ALA A 341 -8.01 -8.64 -8.02
CA ALA A 341 -8.04 -8.17 -9.41
C ALA A 341 -9.19 -8.83 -10.20
N CYS A 342 -10.37 -8.21 -10.12
CA CYS A 342 -11.52 -8.52 -10.96
C CYS A 342 -11.54 -7.57 -12.16
N VAL A 343 -11.54 -8.10 -13.37
CA VAL A 343 -11.54 -7.36 -14.64
C VAL A 343 -12.58 -7.94 -15.60
N ILE A 344 -13.07 -7.13 -16.53
CA ILE A 344 -13.92 -7.63 -17.62
C ILE A 344 -13.03 -8.18 -18.73
N GLN A 345 -13.25 -9.43 -19.10
CA GLN A 345 -12.62 -10.08 -20.25
C GLN A 345 -13.65 -10.94 -20.97
N ASN A 346 -13.76 -10.79 -22.29
CA ASN A 346 -14.78 -11.45 -23.12
C ASN A 346 -16.21 -11.20 -22.61
N ASN A 347 -16.53 -9.95 -22.24
CA ASN A 347 -17.84 -9.54 -21.68
C ASN A 347 -18.26 -10.23 -20.36
N HIS A 348 -17.32 -10.87 -19.65
CA HIS A 348 -17.59 -11.46 -18.35
C HIS A 348 -16.56 -11.02 -17.29
N PRO A 349 -16.97 -10.89 -16.01
CA PRO A 349 -16.03 -10.60 -14.92
C PRO A 349 -15.16 -11.83 -14.65
N GLN A 350 -13.85 -11.64 -14.62
CA GLN A 350 -12.86 -12.69 -14.34
C GLN A 350 -11.89 -12.23 -13.25
N PHE A 351 -11.51 -13.15 -12.36
CA PHE A 351 -10.47 -12.94 -11.36
C PHE A 351 -9.13 -13.43 -11.92
N LEU A 352 -8.20 -12.51 -12.14
CA LEU A 352 -6.87 -12.82 -12.65
C LEU A 352 -5.81 -12.50 -11.60
N SER A 353 -4.64 -13.15 -11.66
CA SER A 353 -3.48 -12.67 -10.91
C SER A 353 -2.86 -11.47 -11.62
N VAL A 354 -2.10 -10.64 -10.90
CA VAL A 354 -1.40 -9.51 -11.52
C VAL A 354 -0.39 -10.00 -12.56
N ASN A 355 0.30 -11.11 -12.27
CA ASN A 355 1.22 -11.72 -13.21
C ASN A 355 0.52 -12.17 -14.52
N ASP A 356 -0.72 -12.65 -14.44
CA ASP A 356 -1.49 -13.04 -15.63
C ASP A 356 -1.96 -11.80 -16.41
N ILE A 357 -2.34 -10.72 -15.74
CA ILE A 357 -2.69 -9.44 -16.37
C ILE A 357 -1.49 -8.89 -17.16
N VAL A 358 -0.27 -8.92 -16.59
CA VAL A 358 0.95 -8.49 -17.30
C VAL A 358 1.18 -9.34 -18.55
N LYS A 359 1.07 -10.68 -18.45
CA LYS A 359 1.25 -11.58 -19.60
C LYS A 359 0.20 -11.30 -20.69
N SER A 360 -1.06 -11.15 -20.29
CA SER A 360 -2.16 -10.83 -21.20
C SER A 360 -1.89 -9.51 -21.93
N SER A 361 -1.52 -8.46 -21.19
CA SER A 361 -1.21 -7.15 -21.76
C SER A 361 0.03 -7.16 -22.67
N ALA A 362 1.05 -7.95 -22.34
CA ALA A 362 2.23 -8.10 -23.19
C ALA A 362 1.89 -8.78 -24.53
N ASN A 363 1.05 -9.82 -24.50
CA ASN A 363 0.56 -10.48 -25.71
C ASN A 363 -0.35 -9.56 -26.54
N LEU A 364 -1.24 -8.82 -25.88
CA LEU A 364 -2.10 -7.83 -26.53
C LEU A 364 -1.26 -6.74 -27.20
N THR A 365 -0.23 -6.22 -26.52
CA THR A 365 0.68 -5.21 -27.08
C THR A 365 1.38 -5.73 -28.34
N ARG A 366 1.87 -6.98 -28.32
CA ARG A 366 2.47 -7.61 -29.50
C ARG A 366 1.48 -7.70 -30.67
N GLU A 367 0.24 -8.06 -30.37
CA GLU A 367 -0.83 -8.19 -31.36
C GLU A 367 -1.25 -6.83 -31.94
N LEU A 368 -1.40 -5.80 -31.11
CA LEU A 368 -1.68 -4.44 -31.55
C LEU A 368 -0.59 -3.89 -32.46
N LEU A 369 0.68 -4.12 -32.11
CA LEU A 369 1.82 -3.72 -32.96
C LEU A 369 1.82 -4.48 -34.29
N ARG A 370 1.40 -5.75 -34.31
CA ARG A 370 1.23 -6.52 -35.55
C ARG A 370 0.18 -5.87 -36.45
N GLN A 371 -0.99 -5.56 -35.91
CA GLN A 371 -2.07 -4.91 -36.65
C GLN A 371 -1.66 -3.53 -37.18
N GLU A 372 -0.94 -2.72 -36.38
CA GLU A 372 -0.41 -1.43 -36.84
C GLU A 372 0.58 -1.60 -38.00
N LEU A 373 1.46 -2.61 -37.95
CA LEU A 373 2.40 -2.92 -39.02
C LEU A 373 1.71 -3.49 -40.26
N GLU A 374 0.68 -4.32 -40.12
CA GLU A 374 -0.11 -4.85 -41.25
C GLU A 374 -0.87 -3.73 -41.98
N ILE A 375 -1.46 -2.80 -41.22
CA ILE A 375 -2.09 -1.60 -41.79
C ILE A 375 -1.05 -0.75 -42.52
N LYS A 376 0.11 -0.52 -41.89
CA LYS A 376 1.21 0.23 -42.52
C LYS A 376 1.71 -0.45 -43.79
N LEU A 377 1.83 -1.77 -43.78
CA LEU A 377 2.23 -2.58 -44.94
C LEU A 377 1.22 -2.42 -46.08
N GLY A 378 -0.07 -2.54 -45.79
CA GLY A 378 -1.13 -2.34 -46.78
C GLY A 378 -1.10 -0.93 -47.38
N GLU A 379 -0.87 0.11 -46.57
CA GLU A 379 -0.75 1.48 -47.06
C GLU A 379 0.51 1.72 -47.90
N LEU A 380 1.63 1.10 -47.54
CA LEU A 380 2.86 1.16 -48.32
C LEU A 380 2.72 0.41 -49.65
N GLN A 381 2.10 -0.76 -49.64
CA GLN A 381 1.81 -1.54 -50.85
C GLN A 381 0.87 -0.77 -51.79
N GLU A 382 -0.15 -0.09 -51.25
CA GLU A 382 -1.05 0.77 -52.03
C GLU A 382 -0.30 1.97 -52.66
N LYS A 383 0.56 2.65 -51.88
CA LYS A 383 1.39 3.76 -52.38
C LYS A 383 2.37 3.30 -53.46
N TRP A 384 3.05 2.18 -53.22
CA TRP A 384 3.97 1.57 -54.18
C TRP A 384 3.24 1.19 -55.48
N HIS A 385 2.05 0.59 -55.35
CA HIS A 385 1.24 0.18 -56.50
C HIS A 385 0.80 1.40 -57.31
N PHE A 386 0.29 2.45 -56.67
CA PHE A 386 -0.13 3.66 -57.36
C PHE A 386 1.04 4.40 -58.00
N ALA A 387 2.19 4.52 -57.32
CA ALA A 387 3.39 5.13 -57.89
C ALA A 387 3.91 4.37 -59.12
N SER A 388 3.86 3.03 -59.07
CA SER A 388 4.23 2.16 -60.19
C SER A 388 3.26 2.32 -61.37
N LEU A 389 1.96 2.42 -61.10
CA LEU A 389 0.93 2.67 -62.12
C LEU A 389 1.14 4.04 -62.77
N GLU A 390 1.34 5.10 -61.97
CA GLU A 390 1.62 6.45 -62.47
C GLU A 390 2.87 6.46 -63.37
N LYS A 391 3.95 5.79 -62.94
CA LYS A 391 5.18 5.65 -63.75
C LYS A 391 4.89 5.01 -65.09
N ILE A 392 4.23 3.85 -65.12
CA ILE A 392 3.95 3.11 -66.36
C ILE A 392 3.01 3.90 -67.26
N PHE A 393 1.98 4.54 -66.68
CA PHE A 393 1.01 5.37 -67.40
C PHE A 393 1.68 6.52 -68.15
N ILE A 394 2.65 7.20 -67.52
CA ILE A 394 3.36 8.34 -68.11
C ILE A 394 4.50 7.88 -69.03
N GLU A 395 5.34 6.95 -68.59
CA GLU A 395 6.55 6.52 -69.32
C GLU A 395 6.18 5.82 -70.64
N LYS A 396 5.14 4.99 -70.62
CA LYS A 396 4.64 4.28 -71.82
C LYS A 396 3.64 5.10 -72.63
N ARG A 397 3.37 6.34 -72.21
CA ARG A 397 2.48 7.30 -72.87
C ARG A 397 1.05 6.79 -73.09
N ILE A 398 0.54 5.96 -72.17
CA ILE A 398 -0.81 5.37 -72.22
C ILE A 398 -1.87 6.48 -72.25
N TYR A 399 -1.59 7.62 -71.62
CA TYR A 399 -2.46 8.80 -71.64
C TYR A 399 -2.77 9.34 -73.06
N ARG A 400 -1.97 9.03 -74.09
CA ARG A 400 -2.25 9.44 -75.48
C ARG A 400 -3.34 8.63 -76.14
N ASP A 401 -3.55 7.38 -75.69
CA ASP A 401 -4.60 6.54 -76.27
C ASP A 401 -6.00 7.01 -75.86
N ILE A 402 -6.09 7.78 -74.78
CA ILE A 402 -7.31 8.47 -74.32
C ILE A 402 -7.79 9.51 -75.34
N GLU A 403 -6.88 10.16 -76.08
CA GLU A 403 -7.24 11.21 -77.07
C GLU A 403 -8.07 10.67 -78.25
N LYS A 404 -8.10 9.34 -78.44
CA LYS A 404 -8.81 8.68 -79.55
C LYS A 404 -10.22 8.24 -79.18
N GLU A 405 -10.59 8.34 -77.90
CA GLU A 405 -11.86 7.80 -77.37
C GLU A 405 -12.86 8.93 -77.14
N GLU A 406 -14.12 8.73 -77.57
CA GLU A 406 -15.19 9.73 -77.49
C GLU A 406 -16.12 9.51 -76.28
N THR A 407 -16.01 8.36 -75.60
CA THR A 407 -16.88 7.96 -74.48
C THR A 407 -16.07 7.69 -73.21
N TRP A 408 -16.66 7.98 -72.03
CA TRP A 408 -15.99 7.75 -70.74
C TRP A 408 -15.64 6.28 -70.51
N GLU A 409 -16.52 5.36 -70.92
CA GLU A 409 -16.26 3.93 -70.88
C GLU A 409 -15.15 3.51 -71.84
N GLY A 410 -15.09 4.12 -73.03
CA GLY A 410 -14.00 3.93 -73.99
C GLY A 410 -12.64 4.36 -73.42
N VAL A 411 -12.60 5.49 -72.71
CA VAL A 411 -11.40 5.99 -72.03
C VAL A 411 -10.89 5.00 -70.98
N ILE A 412 -11.77 4.48 -70.11
CA ILE A 412 -11.39 3.50 -69.08
C ILE A 412 -10.87 2.22 -69.73
N SER A 413 -11.55 1.74 -70.78
CA SER A 413 -11.16 0.53 -71.53
C SER A 413 -9.81 0.69 -72.23
N ALA A 414 -9.53 1.88 -72.79
CA ALA A 414 -8.26 2.19 -73.43
C ALA A 414 -7.09 2.16 -72.43
N VAL A 415 -7.27 2.73 -71.23
CA VAL A 415 -6.27 2.69 -70.16
C VAL A 415 -6.05 1.27 -69.64
N ASP A 416 -7.13 0.51 -69.40
CA ASP A 416 -7.04 -0.91 -69.01
C ASP A 416 -6.24 -1.73 -70.05
N LYS A 417 -6.56 -1.56 -71.33
CA LYS A 417 -5.85 -2.22 -72.44
C LYS A 417 -4.37 -1.82 -72.51
N GLY A 418 -4.05 -0.56 -72.22
CA GLY A 418 -2.68 -0.05 -72.16
C GLY A 418 -1.86 -0.61 -71.00
N LEU A 419 -2.52 -0.93 -69.87
CA LEU A 419 -1.88 -1.47 -68.67
C LEU A 419 -1.76 -3.00 -68.68
N LYS A 420 -2.61 -3.72 -69.43
CA LYS A 420 -2.58 -5.19 -69.58
C LYS A 420 -1.19 -5.81 -69.81
N PRO A 421 -0.30 -5.25 -70.65
CA PRO A 421 1.05 -5.82 -70.84
C PRO A 421 1.93 -5.82 -69.58
N TYR A 422 1.64 -4.95 -68.62
CA TYR A 422 2.46 -4.69 -67.43
C TYR A 422 1.88 -5.28 -66.14
N VAL A 423 0.77 -6.01 -66.22
CA VAL A 423 0.05 -6.55 -65.06
C VAL A 423 0.95 -7.39 -64.14
N LYS A 424 1.90 -8.15 -64.70
CA LYS A 424 2.82 -9.01 -63.95
C LYS A 424 3.79 -8.25 -63.02
N ILE A 425 3.97 -6.96 -63.24
CA ILE A 425 4.86 -6.11 -62.41
C ILE A 425 4.16 -5.74 -61.11
N PHE A 426 2.83 -5.63 -61.12
CA PHE A 426 2.08 -5.14 -59.97
C PHE A 426 1.83 -6.24 -58.93
N LYS A 427 1.90 -5.86 -57.65
CA LYS A 427 1.65 -6.75 -56.49
C LYS A 427 0.17 -7.07 -56.26
N ARG A 428 -0.76 -6.32 -56.87
CA ARG A 428 -2.21 -6.53 -56.81
C ARG A 428 -2.85 -6.29 -58.17
N THR A 429 -4.09 -6.75 -58.34
CA THR A 429 -4.90 -6.49 -59.54
C THR A 429 -5.21 -5.00 -59.68
N ILE A 430 -5.32 -4.56 -60.93
CA ILE A 430 -5.69 -3.18 -61.26
C ILE A 430 -7.21 -3.08 -61.20
N THR A 431 -7.72 -2.20 -60.36
CA THR A 431 -9.16 -1.97 -60.21
C THR A 431 -9.62 -0.78 -61.04
N GLN A 432 -10.93 -0.66 -61.27
CA GLN A 432 -11.51 0.50 -61.97
C GLN A 432 -11.21 1.81 -61.23
N ASP A 433 -11.22 1.80 -59.89
CA ASP A 433 -10.89 2.96 -59.06
C ASP A 433 -9.44 3.44 -59.29
N ASP A 434 -8.51 2.52 -59.55
CA ASP A 434 -7.12 2.87 -59.85
C ASP A 434 -7.00 3.60 -61.18
N ILE A 435 -7.75 3.12 -62.19
CA ILE A 435 -7.82 3.76 -63.50
C ILE A 435 -8.43 5.16 -63.36
N LEU A 436 -9.50 5.32 -62.58
CA LEU A 436 -10.10 6.62 -62.31
C LEU A 436 -9.10 7.57 -61.64
N ARG A 437 -8.35 7.13 -60.63
CA ARG A 437 -7.27 7.93 -60.02
C ARG A 437 -6.17 8.32 -61.01
N LEU A 438 -5.82 7.43 -61.95
CA LEU A 438 -4.85 7.75 -63.01
C LEU A 438 -5.36 8.84 -63.95
N LEU A 439 -6.66 8.82 -64.28
CA LEU A 439 -7.30 9.82 -65.13
C LEU A 439 -7.38 11.20 -64.45
N GLU A 440 -7.39 11.26 -63.12
CA GLU A 440 -7.34 12.50 -62.35
C GLU A 440 -5.94 13.17 -62.31
N ILE A 441 -4.90 12.50 -62.84
CA ILE A 441 -3.55 13.06 -62.85
C ILE A 441 -3.51 14.34 -63.70
N LYS A 442 -3.11 15.44 -63.07
CA LYS A 442 -3.01 16.75 -63.73
C LYS A 442 -1.94 16.72 -64.84
N ILE A 443 -2.26 17.29 -66.01
CA ILE A 443 -1.34 17.41 -67.16
C ILE A 443 0.02 18.03 -66.77
N LYS A 444 0.04 19.00 -65.84
CA LYS A 444 1.28 19.60 -65.31
C LYS A 444 2.22 18.55 -64.69
N ARG A 445 1.68 17.52 -64.04
CA ARG A 445 2.44 16.44 -63.41
C ARG A 445 3.04 15.50 -64.46
N ILE A 446 2.28 15.19 -65.51
CA ILE A 446 2.76 14.42 -66.69
C ILE A 446 3.90 15.17 -67.38
N SER A 447 3.74 16.48 -67.62
CA SER A 447 4.76 17.30 -68.31
C SER A 447 6.05 17.49 -67.50
N LYS A 448 5.99 17.46 -66.16
CA LYS A 448 7.15 17.60 -65.27
C LYS A 448 7.59 16.26 -64.68
N PHE A 449 7.16 15.15 -65.28
CA PHE A 449 7.47 13.84 -64.77
C PHE A 449 8.97 13.56 -64.90
N ASP A 450 9.56 13.11 -63.80
CA ASP A 450 10.98 12.75 -63.71
C ASP A 450 11.04 11.27 -63.33
N SER A 451 11.44 10.44 -64.30
CA SER A 451 11.49 8.98 -64.12
C SER A 451 12.47 8.58 -63.03
N PHE A 452 13.61 9.29 -62.90
CA PHE A 452 14.62 8.98 -61.90
C PHE A 452 14.08 9.20 -60.48
N ARG A 453 13.36 10.31 -60.27
CA ARG A 453 12.70 10.59 -58.99
C ARG A 453 11.59 9.60 -58.66
N ALA A 454 10.83 9.17 -59.67
CA ALA A 454 9.81 8.14 -59.48
C ALA A 454 10.45 6.79 -59.08
N ASP A 455 11.57 6.43 -59.71
CA ASP A 455 12.34 5.23 -59.36
C ASP A 455 12.91 5.29 -57.95
N GLU A 456 13.47 6.42 -57.53
CA GLU A 456 13.91 6.63 -56.14
C GLU A 456 12.76 6.50 -55.14
N GLN A 457 11.58 7.04 -55.46
CA GLN A 457 10.39 6.93 -54.61
C GLN A 457 9.89 5.48 -54.49
N ILE A 458 9.79 4.77 -55.63
CA ILE A 458 9.36 3.37 -55.65
C ILE A 458 10.34 2.51 -54.85
N LYS A 459 11.64 2.72 -55.06
CA LYS A 459 12.69 2.02 -54.30
C LYS A 459 12.62 2.33 -52.80
N GLY A 460 12.37 3.59 -52.43
CA GLY A 460 12.16 3.95 -51.02
C GLY A 460 10.97 3.22 -50.39
N PHE A 461 9.86 3.06 -51.14
CA PHE A 461 8.74 2.23 -50.68
C PHE A 461 9.09 0.74 -50.60
N GLU A 462 9.90 0.21 -51.52
CA GLU A 462 10.38 -1.18 -51.46
C GLU A 462 11.23 -1.43 -50.22
N ASP A 463 12.17 -0.52 -49.93
CA ASP A 463 13.01 -0.58 -48.73
C ASP A 463 12.16 -0.52 -47.45
N GLU A 464 11.17 0.38 -47.39
CA GLU A 464 10.23 0.46 -46.25
C GLU A 464 9.34 -0.78 -46.11
N ILE A 465 8.89 -1.36 -47.23
CA ILE A 465 8.10 -2.60 -47.23
C ILE A 465 8.94 -3.75 -46.69
N GLU A 466 10.17 -3.91 -47.17
CA GLU A 466 11.09 -4.96 -46.69
C GLU A 466 11.38 -4.82 -45.19
N GLU A 467 11.56 -3.58 -44.70
CA GLU A 467 11.73 -3.32 -43.27
C GLU A 467 10.49 -3.74 -42.45
N VAL A 468 9.29 -3.37 -42.92
CA VAL A 468 8.03 -3.72 -42.24
C VAL A 468 7.77 -5.23 -42.27
N GLU A 469 8.02 -5.90 -43.40
CA GLU A 469 7.93 -7.36 -43.52
C GLU A 469 8.92 -8.06 -42.57
N GLY A 470 10.15 -7.54 -42.46
CA GLY A 470 11.14 -8.01 -41.49
C GLY A 470 10.68 -7.84 -40.04
N HIS A 471 10.02 -6.73 -39.71
CA HIS A 471 9.43 -6.50 -38.39
C HIS A 471 8.25 -7.45 -38.11
N LEU A 472 7.38 -7.71 -39.09
CA LEU A 472 6.27 -8.66 -38.97
C LEU A 472 6.78 -10.09 -38.76
N ALA A 473 7.81 -10.51 -39.50
CA ALA A 473 8.44 -11.82 -39.33
C ALA A 473 9.04 -12.03 -37.92
N GLN A 474 9.53 -10.95 -37.30
CA GLN A 474 10.09 -10.96 -35.95
C GLN A 474 9.29 -10.10 -34.96
N ILE A 475 7.96 -10.23 -34.98
CA ILE A 475 7.06 -9.36 -34.20
C ILE A 475 7.39 -9.31 -32.70
N THR A 476 7.77 -10.44 -32.08
CA THR A 476 8.15 -10.48 -30.66
C THR A 476 9.40 -9.63 -30.40
N ARG A 477 10.38 -9.63 -31.30
CA ARG A 477 11.59 -8.83 -31.18
C ARG A 477 11.31 -7.34 -31.36
N TYR A 478 10.42 -7.01 -32.30
CA TYR A 478 9.94 -5.66 -32.50
C TYR A 478 9.18 -5.14 -31.26
N ALA A 479 8.26 -5.93 -30.70
CA ALA A 479 7.55 -5.58 -29.47
C ALA A 479 8.49 -5.33 -28.28
N ILE A 480 9.51 -6.18 -28.09
CA ILE A 480 10.53 -5.96 -27.05
C ILE A 480 11.32 -4.67 -27.31
N ARG A 481 11.64 -4.35 -28.57
CA ARG A 481 12.33 -3.10 -28.93
C ARG A 481 11.47 -1.89 -28.56
N TYR A 482 10.18 -1.92 -28.92
CA TYR A 482 9.21 -0.89 -28.58
C TYR A 482 9.11 -0.66 -27.06
N LEU A 483 8.98 -1.73 -26.26
CA LEU A 483 8.91 -1.62 -24.80
C LEU A 483 10.19 -1.03 -24.19
N LYS A 484 11.37 -1.38 -24.72
CA LYS A 484 12.65 -0.80 -24.30
C LYS A 484 12.77 0.69 -24.65
N GLU A 485 12.27 1.09 -25.81
CA GLU A 485 12.22 2.49 -26.22
C GLU A 485 11.26 3.28 -25.33
N LEU A 486 10.11 2.72 -24.99
CA LEU A 486 9.15 3.31 -24.06
C LEU A 486 9.79 3.54 -22.68
N LYS A 487 10.52 2.53 -22.16
CA LYS A 487 11.31 2.64 -20.92
C LYS A 487 12.36 3.75 -21.01
N LYS A 488 13.07 3.86 -22.13
CA LYS A 488 14.10 4.88 -22.34
C LYS A 488 13.54 6.30 -22.42
N LYS A 489 12.37 6.47 -23.06
CA LYS A 489 11.71 7.77 -23.22
C LYS A 489 11.05 8.26 -21.92
N TYR A 490 10.31 7.39 -21.23
CA TYR A 490 9.41 7.78 -20.14
C TYR A 490 9.79 7.21 -18.76
N GLY A 491 10.82 6.37 -18.66
CA GLY A 491 11.18 5.68 -17.41
C GLY A 491 12.11 6.43 -16.45
N LYS A 492 12.74 7.53 -16.88
CA LYS A 492 13.80 8.22 -16.11
C LYS A 492 13.36 8.75 -14.75
N ASP A 493 12.11 9.21 -14.64
CA ASP A 493 11.57 9.82 -13.42
C ASP A 493 10.53 8.92 -12.72
N LYS A 494 10.51 7.62 -13.06
CA LYS A 494 9.55 6.64 -12.54
C LYS A 494 10.24 5.55 -11.71
N GLU A 495 11.16 5.97 -10.83
CA GLU A 495 11.79 5.08 -9.86
C GLU A 495 10.78 4.60 -8.81
N ARG A 496 11.09 3.46 -8.17
CA ARG A 496 10.25 2.86 -7.14
C ARG A 496 10.21 3.78 -5.91
N LYS A 497 9.01 4.02 -5.38
CA LYS A 497 8.81 4.88 -4.21
C LYS A 497 8.67 4.07 -2.93
N THR A 498 8.04 2.91 -2.99
CA THR A 498 7.84 2.03 -1.83
C THR A 498 9.09 1.19 -1.56
N GLU A 499 9.53 1.16 -0.30
CA GLU A 499 10.57 0.27 0.16
C GLU A 499 9.98 -1.12 0.46
N ILE A 500 10.49 -2.16 -0.19
CA ILE A 500 10.04 -3.53 0.08
C ILE A 500 10.86 -4.12 1.22
N SER A 501 10.21 -4.74 2.20
CA SER A 501 10.88 -5.46 3.27
C SER A 501 11.62 -6.69 2.71
N ARG A 502 12.95 -6.57 2.61
CA ARG A 502 13.85 -7.60 2.10
C ARG A 502 15.03 -7.82 3.04
N ALA A 503 15.56 -9.04 3.04
CA ALA A 503 16.85 -9.35 3.63
C ALA A 503 17.99 -8.99 2.66
N ASP A 504 19.24 -9.00 3.16
CA ASP A 504 20.44 -8.66 2.38
C ASP A 504 20.65 -9.59 1.16
N ASP A 505 20.08 -10.80 1.19
CA ASP A 505 20.09 -11.78 0.09
C ASP A 505 18.98 -11.56 -0.95
N GLY A 506 18.08 -10.60 -0.71
CA GLY A 506 16.97 -10.26 -1.60
C GLY A 506 15.66 -11.01 -1.33
N GLU A 507 15.62 -11.92 -0.35
CA GLU A 507 14.37 -12.61 0.04
C GLU A 507 13.39 -11.67 0.76
N LEU A 508 12.09 -11.92 0.59
CA LEU A 508 11.04 -11.14 1.24
C LEU A 508 10.96 -11.50 2.72
N VAL A 509 10.98 -10.48 3.58
CA VAL A 509 10.90 -10.66 5.03
C VAL A 509 9.52 -10.20 5.52
N PRO A 510 8.76 -11.07 6.21
CA PRO A 510 7.49 -10.66 6.79
C PRO A 510 7.74 -9.68 7.94
N PHE A 511 6.85 -8.70 8.11
CA PHE A 511 6.92 -7.86 9.30
C PHE A 511 6.71 -8.67 10.57
N ASP A 512 7.48 -8.31 11.62
CA ASP A 512 7.32 -8.83 12.96
C ASP A 512 5.85 -8.79 13.37
N LYS A 513 5.37 -9.92 13.90
CA LYS A 513 4.01 -10.06 14.38
C LYS A 513 3.89 -9.27 15.69
N ILE A 514 3.53 -8.00 15.59
CA ILE A 514 3.32 -7.15 16.75
C ILE A 514 2.10 -7.68 17.51
N VAL A 515 2.34 -8.40 18.60
CA VAL A 515 1.27 -8.93 19.43
C VAL A 515 0.67 -7.76 20.21
N ALA A 516 -0.49 -7.28 19.76
CA ALA A 516 -1.21 -6.17 20.37
C ALA A 516 -1.31 -6.29 21.90
N SER A 517 -1.54 -7.49 22.45
CA SER A 517 -1.62 -7.69 23.91
C SER A 517 -0.30 -7.45 24.65
N GLN A 518 0.85 -7.56 23.98
CA GLN A 518 2.18 -7.28 24.57
C GLN A 518 2.50 -5.78 24.52
N VAL A 519 1.98 -5.04 23.53
CA VAL A 519 2.32 -3.63 23.30
C VAL A 519 1.49 -2.65 24.14
N VAL A 520 0.31 -3.06 24.62
CA VAL A 520 -0.49 -2.28 25.60
C VAL A 520 0.19 -2.21 26.98
N VAL A 521 1.23 -2.99 27.23
CA VAL A 521 1.61 -3.41 28.58
C VAL A 521 2.90 -2.75 29.05
N ALA A 522 2.78 -2.04 30.19
CA ALA A 522 3.81 -1.51 31.10
C ALA A 522 3.89 0.03 31.24
N ASN A 523 2.80 0.77 30.97
CA ASN A 523 2.78 2.22 31.18
C ASN A 523 2.64 2.67 32.65
N GLU A 524 2.27 1.77 33.55
CA GLU A 524 2.13 2.07 34.98
C GLU A 524 3.17 1.28 35.80
N THR A 525 3.41 1.70 37.04
CA THR A 525 4.32 1.01 37.97
C THR A 525 3.52 0.51 39.17
N LEU A 526 3.72 -0.75 39.56
CA LEU A 526 3.12 -1.32 40.75
C LEU A 526 3.87 -0.83 41.97
N TYR A 527 3.17 -0.17 42.89
CA TYR A 527 3.72 0.29 44.16
C TYR A 527 3.15 -0.52 45.33
N LEU A 528 3.90 -0.63 46.43
CA LEU A 528 3.53 -1.37 47.63
C LEU A 528 3.78 -0.55 48.90
N ASN A 529 2.71 -0.37 49.69
CA ASN A 529 2.81 0.09 51.07
C ASN A 529 2.74 -1.12 52.02
N ARG A 530 3.91 -1.53 52.54
CA ARG A 530 4.03 -2.68 53.45
C ARG A 530 3.42 -2.46 54.84
N LYS A 531 3.37 -1.21 55.31
CA LYS A 531 2.87 -0.85 56.65
C LYS A 531 1.35 -0.98 56.71
N ASP A 532 0.67 -0.41 55.72
CA ASP A 532 -0.80 -0.39 55.66
C ASP A 532 -1.37 -1.59 54.89
N GLY A 533 -0.54 -2.31 54.12
CA GLY A 533 -0.94 -3.52 53.40
C GLY A 533 -1.70 -3.24 52.11
N PHE A 534 -1.35 -2.16 51.40
CA PHE A 534 -1.96 -1.80 50.12
C PHE A 534 -0.95 -1.91 48.98
N ALA A 535 -1.39 -2.38 47.82
CA ALA A 535 -0.63 -2.37 46.57
C ALA A 535 -1.47 -1.76 45.46
N GLY A 536 -0.85 -1.20 44.43
CA GLY A 536 -1.57 -0.62 43.29
C GLY A 536 -0.73 0.40 42.54
N PHE A 537 -1.21 0.86 41.39
CA PHE A 537 -0.49 1.86 40.59
C PHE A 537 -0.76 3.32 41.02
N GLY A 538 -1.77 3.55 41.88
CA GLY A 538 -2.08 4.88 42.43
C GLY A 538 -1.16 5.31 43.59
N LEU A 539 -0.33 4.41 44.13
CA LEU A 539 0.50 4.62 45.33
C LEU A 539 1.90 5.18 45.00
N LYS A 540 1.98 6.26 44.21
CA LYS A 540 3.24 6.81 43.66
C LYS A 540 4.31 7.26 44.67
N LYS A 541 3.98 7.30 45.97
CA LYS A 541 4.90 7.70 47.05
C LYS A 541 5.50 6.51 47.81
N ASP A 542 5.05 5.30 47.51
CA ASP A 542 5.44 4.08 48.21
C ASP A 542 6.50 3.28 47.42
N GLU A 543 6.89 2.09 47.89
CA GLU A 543 7.95 1.25 47.29
C GLU A 543 7.55 0.80 45.87
N ALA A 544 8.31 1.19 44.85
CA ALA A 544 8.11 0.75 43.47
C ALA A 544 8.63 -0.69 43.28
N ILE A 545 7.79 -1.58 42.75
CA ILE A 545 8.12 -2.99 42.55
C ILE A 545 8.51 -3.30 41.10
N GLU A 546 7.56 -3.16 40.17
CA GLU A 546 7.72 -3.58 38.77
C GLU A 546 6.72 -2.82 37.89
N LYS A 547 7.01 -2.69 36.58
CA LYS A 547 6.05 -2.10 35.64
C LYS A 547 4.87 -3.04 35.36
N CYS A 548 3.68 -2.50 35.23
CA CYS A 548 2.44 -3.24 35.08
C CYS A 548 1.43 -2.50 34.15
N SER A 549 0.48 -3.25 33.61
CA SER A 549 -0.71 -2.77 32.89
C SER A 549 -1.96 -2.89 33.75
N THR A 550 -3.00 -2.10 33.46
CA THR A 550 -4.32 -2.18 34.13
C THR A 550 -5.05 -3.52 33.91
N LEU A 551 -4.58 -4.33 32.96
CA LEU A 551 -5.09 -5.66 32.68
C LEU A 551 -4.33 -6.78 33.41
N ASP A 552 -3.19 -6.46 34.02
CA ASP A 552 -2.34 -7.46 34.67
C ASP A 552 -2.94 -7.95 35.99
N ASP A 553 -2.57 -9.17 36.35
CA ASP A 553 -2.86 -9.77 37.65
C ASP A 553 -1.67 -9.58 38.58
N VAL A 554 -1.93 -9.40 39.88
CA VAL A 554 -0.91 -9.29 40.93
C VAL A 554 -0.99 -10.52 41.82
N ILE A 555 0.15 -11.18 42.05
CA ILE A 555 0.25 -12.29 42.99
C ILE A 555 0.82 -11.82 44.33
N VAL A 556 0.16 -12.27 45.40
CA VAL A 556 0.47 -11.90 46.78
C VAL A 556 0.73 -13.15 47.59
N PHE A 557 1.84 -13.15 48.33
CA PHE A 557 2.17 -14.15 49.34
C PHE A 557 2.08 -13.52 50.73
N GLY A 558 1.21 -14.05 51.58
CA GLY A 558 1.11 -13.66 52.98
C GLY A 558 2.12 -14.41 53.87
N LYS A 559 2.50 -13.82 55.00
CA LYS A 559 3.36 -14.47 56.01
C LYS A 559 2.70 -15.68 56.69
N ASP A 560 1.37 -15.70 56.65
CA ASP A 560 0.50 -16.80 57.09
C ASP A 560 0.51 -18.01 56.14
N GLY A 561 1.17 -17.90 54.98
CA GLY A 561 1.27 -18.97 53.99
C GLY A 561 0.09 -19.04 53.04
N VAL A 562 -0.72 -17.99 52.96
CA VAL A 562 -1.81 -17.88 51.99
C VAL A 562 -1.33 -17.14 50.75
N MET A 563 -1.59 -17.72 49.58
CA MET A 563 -1.34 -17.12 48.28
C MET A 563 -2.67 -16.62 47.68
N LYS A 564 -2.67 -15.42 47.10
CA LYS A 564 -3.83 -14.85 46.38
C LYS A 564 -3.37 -14.23 45.07
N VAL A 565 -4.24 -14.27 44.06
CA VAL A 565 -4.05 -13.56 42.79
C VAL A 565 -5.22 -12.62 42.60
N MET A 566 -4.94 -11.34 42.40
CA MET A 566 -5.96 -10.28 42.32
C MET A 566 -5.75 -9.47 41.06
N LYS A 567 -6.82 -8.90 40.51
CA LYS A 567 -6.69 -7.94 39.41
C LYS A 567 -6.06 -6.66 39.95
N ILE A 568 -5.11 -6.07 39.22
CA ILE A 568 -4.53 -4.80 39.62
C ILE A 568 -5.58 -3.67 39.63
N ALA A 569 -5.46 -2.76 40.59
CA ALA A 569 -6.32 -1.60 40.76
C ALA A 569 -5.50 -0.40 41.26
N ASP A 570 -6.11 0.79 41.29
CA ASP A 570 -5.50 2.02 41.85
C ASP A 570 -4.95 1.78 43.26
N LYS A 571 -5.73 1.08 44.08
CA LYS A 571 -5.42 0.69 45.46
C LYS A 571 -6.18 -0.59 45.81
N MET A 572 -5.45 -1.69 46.04
CA MET A 572 -5.97 -2.98 46.49
C MET A 572 -5.36 -3.37 47.83
N PHE A 573 -6.16 -3.96 48.72
CA PHE A 573 -5.67 -4.47 50.00
C PHE A 573 -5.08 -5.87 49.81
N VAL A 574 -3.79 -6.02 50.14
CA VAL A 574 -3.00 -7.25 49.95
C VAL A 574 -2.69 -7.97 51.27
N GLY A 575 -3.27 -7.50 52.38
CA GLY A 575 -3.00 -8.02 53.73
C GLY A 575 -1.89 -7.25 54.45
N LYS A 576 -1.92 -7.25 55.78
CA LYS A 576 -0.93 -6.53 56.60
C LYS A 576 0.44 -7.20 56.52
N SER A 577 1.47 -6.46 56.08
CA SER A 577 2.85 -6.94 55.92
C SER A 577 2.99 -8.19 55.03
N PRO A 578 2.65 -8.09 53.73
CA PRO A 578 2.79 -9.21 52.80
C PRO A 578 4.26 -9.64 52.69
N LEU A 579 4.50 -10.93 52.49
CA LEU A 579 5.82 -11.50 52.32
C LEU A 579 6.43 -11.08 50.98
N ARG A 580 5.66 -11.22 49.90
CA ARG A 580 6.06 -10.85 48.54
C ARG A 580 4.83 -10.46 47.72
N VAL A 581 4.98 -9.42 46.90
CA VAL A 581 3.99 -8.98 45.91
C VAL A 581 4.72 -8.78 44.59
N SER A 582 4.15 -9.25 43.49
CA SER A 582 4.72 -9.08 42.14
C SER A 582 3.64 -9.18 41.07
N VAL A 583 3.93 -8.73 39.85
CA VAL A 583 3.06 -8.95 38.70
C VAL A 583 3.04 -10.45 38.36
N PHE A 584 1.87 -10.99 38.07
CA PHE A 584 1.64 -12.38 37.74
C PHE A 584 1.36 -12.55 36.26
N ARG A 585 2.34 -13.11 35.55
CA ARG A 585 2.20 -13.51 34.15
C ARG A 585 1.99 -15.03 34.10
N ARG A 586 0.92 -15.48 33.45
CA ARG A 586 0.55 -16.89 33.43
C ARG A 586 1.56 -17.78 32.69
N ASP A 587 2.30 -17.17 31.76
CA ASP A 587 3.30 -17.87 30.94
C ASP A 587 4.68 -17.95 31.62
N ASP A 588 4.89 -17.24 32.74
CA ASP A 588 6.17 -17.26 33.46
C ASP A 588 6.41 -18.63 34.12
N GLN A 589 7.53 -19.27 33.79
CA GLN A 589 7.98 -20.55 34.39
C GLN A 589 8.71 -20.36 35.74
N LYS A 590 8.29 -19.38 36.54
CA LYS A 590 8.93 -19.04 37.83
C LYS A 590 8.82 -20.20 38.83
N VAL A 591 9.93 -20.48 39.52
CA VAL A 591 10.03 -21.53 40.54
C VAL A 591 10.18 -20.90 41.92
N TYR A 592 9.40 -21.39 42.88
CA TYR A 592 9.31 -20.87 44.24
C TYR A 592 9.92 -21.86 45.22
N ASN A 593 10.93 -21.41 45.97
CA ASN A 593 11.59 -22.16 47.03
C ASN A 593 11.10 -21.65 48.37
N MET A 594 10.57 -22.53 49.21
CA MET A 594 10.00 -22.15 50.50
C MET A 594 10.41 -23.12 51.60
N VAL A 595 10.80 -22.56 52.75
CA VAL A 595 10.97 -23.29 54.01
C VAL A 595 10.01 -22.75 55.03
N TYR A 596 9.22 -23.63 55.64
CA TYR A 596 8.23 -23.25 56.64
C TYR A 596 8.14 -24.27 57.77
N ARG A 597 7.69 -23.80 58.94
CA ARG A 597 7.34 -24.64 60.08
C ARG A 597 5.84 -24.72 60.21
N ASP A 598 5.35 -25.95 60.33
CA ASP A 598 3.95 -26.23 60.55
C ASP A 598 3.62 -26.16 62.07
N GLY A 599 2.86 -25.15 62.49
CA GLY A 599 2.51 -24.91 63.90
C GLY A 599 3.66 -24.42 64.80
N LYS A 600 3.40 -24.35 66.12
CA LYS A 600 4.35 -23.85 67.13
C LYS A 600 5.54 -24.80 67.36
N SER A 601 5.32 -26.11 67.27
CA SER A 601 6.30 -27.16 67.59
C SER A 601 6.40 -28.26 66.53
N GLY A 602 5.86 -28.04 65.33
CA GLY A 602 5.96 -29.02 64.25
C GLY A 602 7.32 -29.01 63.55
N ARG A 603 7.48 -29.95 62.63
CA ARG A 603 8.70 -30.15 61.84
C ARG A 603 8.90 -29.00 60.85
N LEU A 604 10.16 -28.79 60.46
CA LEU A 604 10.51 -27.85 59.40
C LEU A 604 10.44 -28.57 58.05
N TYR A 605 9.73 -27.99 57.09
CA TYR A 605 9.57 -28.52 55.74
C TYR A 605 10.19 -27.59 54.71
N ALA A 606 10.79 -28.16 53.67
CA ALA A 606 11.21 -27.48 52.47
C ALA A 606 10.39 -27.97 51.27
N LYS A 607 10.04 -27.04 50.38
CA LYS A 607 9.41 -27.39 49.11
C LYS A 607 9.83 -26.44 47.98
N LYS A 608 9.91 -27.01 46.78
CA LYS A 608 10.12 -26.33 45.51
C LYS A 608 8.85 -26.49 44.69
N PHE A 609 8.23 -25.41 44.21
CA PHE A 609 6.93 -25.50 43.52
C PHE A 609 6.77 -24.45 42.42
N LYS A 610 5.90 -24.74 41.44
CA LYS A 610 5.44 -23.81 40.41
C LYS A 610 3.97 -23.44 40.65
N ILE A 611 3.56 -22.30 40.11
CA ILE A 611 2.20 -21.79 40.25
C ILE A 611 1.43 -22.08 38.98
N GLY A 612 0.60 -23.12 39.02
CA GLY A 612 -0.32 -23.47 37.94
C GLY A 612 -1.66 -22.74 38.05
N GLY A 613 -2.68 -23.22 37.33
CA GLY A 613 -4.02 -22.61 37.24
C GLY A 613 -4.53 -21.96 38.54
N VAL A 614 -4.75 -20.65 38.47
CA VAL A 614 -5.24 -19.80 39.56
C VAL A 614 -6.54 -19.12 39.11
N THR A 615 -7.46 -18.94 40.06
CA THR A 615 -8.67 -18.14 39.92
C THR A 615 -8.48 -16.87 40.73
N ARG A 616 -8.91 -15.73 40.19
CA ARG A 616 -8.82 -14.43 40.87
C ARG A 616 -9.57 -14.46 42.21
N ASP A 617 -9.03 -13.74 43.19
CA ASP A 617 -9.56 -13.52 44.54
C ASP A 617 -9.77 -14.78 45.39
N LYS A 618 -9.42 -15.96 44.86
CA LYS A 618 -9.43 -17.21 45.60
C LYS A 618 -8.17 -17.33 46.45
N GLU A 619 -8.36 -17.72 47.71
CA GLU A 619 -7.26 -17.99 48.63
C GLU A 619 -6.72 -19.41 48.44
N TYR A 620 -5.40 -19.53 48.31
CA TYR A 620 -4.70 -20.80 48.18
C TYR A 620 -3.72 -20.98 49.35
N PRO A 621 -4.05 -21.83 50.34
CA PRO A 621 -3.11 -22.14 51.41
C PRO A 621 -1.95 -22.99 50.85
N LEU A 622 -0.71 -22.53 51.06
CA LEU A 622 0.50 -23.23 50.62
C LEU A 622 0.86 -24.39 51.56
N PHE A 623 0.33 -24.41 52.76
CA PHE A 623 0.45 -25.52 53.72
C PHE A 623 -0.78 -25.54 54.61
N LYS A 624 -0.96 -26.59 55.42
CA LYS A 624 -2.08 -26.64 56.37
C LYS A 624 -1.96 -25.49 57.37
N THR A 625 -2.93 -24.60 57.37
CA THR A 625 -2.91 -23.38 58.18
C THR A 625 -3.19 -23.72 59.65
N HIS A 626 -2.17 -24.15 60.37
CA HIS A 626 -2.23 -24.32 61.83
C HIS A 626 -1.89 -22.99 62.53
N SER A 627 -2.43 -22.78 63.74
CA SER A 627 -2.10 -21.58 64.51
C SER A 627 -0.60 -21.54 64.83
N LYS A 628 0.05 -20.41 64.53
CA LYS A 628 1.49 -20.15 64.74
C LYS A 628 2.48 -20.85 63.78
N SER A 629 2.02 -21.30 62.60
CA SER A 629 2.93 -21.63 61.49
C SER A 629 3.73 -20.40 61.05
N ARG A 630 4.98 -20.59 60.61
CA ARG A 630 5.89 -19.49 60.20
C ARG A 630 6.72 -19.90 59.00
N ILE A 631 6.81 -19.02 58.01
CA ILE A 631 7.76 -19.13 56.89
C ILE A 631 9.13 -18.60 57.34
N PHE A 632 10.17 -19.40 57.14
CA PHE A 632 11.55 -19.06 57.49
C PHE A 632 12.35 -18.59 56.28
N PHE A 633 12.04 -19.11 55.09
CA PHE A 633 12.74 -18.77 53.85
C PHE A 633 11.77 -18.78 52.67
N PHE A 634 11.91 -17.81 51.77
CA PHE A 634 11.13 -17.71 50.53
C PHE A 634 11.99 -17.05 49.44
N ALA A 635 12.16 -17.73 48.32
CA ALA A 635 12.89 -17.20 47.16
C ALA A 635 12.18 -17.56 45.85
N VAL A 636 12.37 -16.72 44.83
CA VAL A 636 11.77 -16.87 43.50
C VAL A 636 12.89 -16.90 42.48
N HIS A 637 12.84 -17.87 41.57
CA HIS A 637 13.82 -18.06 40.50
C HIS A 637 13.13 -18.06 39.13
N GLU A 638 13.77 -17.48 38.12
CA GLU A 638 13.24 -17.41 36.75
C GLU A 638 13.26 -18.75 36.02
N SER A 639 14.13 -19.66 36.44
CA SER A 639 14.31 -20.97 35.85
C SER A 639 14.56 -22.03 36.90
N GLU A 640 14.18 -23.26 36.59
CA GLU A 640 14.37 -24.43 37.43
C GLU A 640 15.84 -24.80 37.68
N LYS A 641 16.74 -24.33 36.81
CA LYS A 641 18.21 -24.50 36.91
C LYS A 641 18.83 -23.65 38.03
N LYS A 642 18.21 -22.51 38.39
CA LYS A 642 18.68 -21.66 39.49
C LYS A 642 18.09 -22.17 40.80
N ASN A 643 18.94 -22.46 41.79
CA ASN A 643 18.53 -22.95 43.11
C ASN A 643 19.07 -22.04 44.21
N SER A 644 18.50 -22.17 45.41
CA SER A 644 18.98 -21.50 46.61
C SER A 644 19.68 -22.51 47.50
N ASN A 645 20.82 -22.14 48.06
CA ASN A 645 21.48 -22.90 49.11
C ASN A 645 21.24 -22.18 50.42
N ILE A 646 20.83 -22.92 51.44
CA ILE A 646 20.47 -22.37 52.74
C ILE A 646 21.18 -23.11 53.87
N LEU A 647 21.44 -22.39 54.96
CA LEU A 647 21.94 -22.92 56.22
C LEU A 647 20.82 -22.83 57.26
N VAL A 648 20.41 -23.98 57.78
CA VAL A 648 19.39 -24.12 58.81
C VAL A 648 20.09 -24.24 60.16
N HIS A 649 20.02 -23.18 60.97
CA HIS A 649 20.57 -23.18 62.32
C HIS A 649 19.57 -23.78 63.31
N LEU A 650 19.96 -24.89 63.94
CA LEU A 650 19.18 -25.52 65.00
C LEU A 650 19.29 -24.73 66.30
N ASP A 651 18.28 -24.87 67.15
CA ASP A 651 18.23 -24.21 68.46
C ASP A 651 19.45 -24.62 69.33
N PRO A 652 20.25 -23.65 69.81
CA PRO A 652 21.47 -23.93 70.55
C PRO A 652 21.24 -24.72 71.86
N GLU A 653 20.02 -24.73 72.41
CA GLU A 653 19.63 -25.43 73.64
C GLU A 653 19.49 -26.95 73.48
N LEU A 654 19.57 -27.48 72.24
CA LEU A 654 19.48 -28.91 71.95
C LEU A 654 20.75 -29.66 72.40
N LYS A 655 20.74 -30.22 73.62
CA LYS A 655 21.89 -30.91 74.24
C LYS A 655 22.36 -32.21 73.55
N ARG A 656 21.56 -32.80 72.66
CA ARG A 656 21.82 -34.12 72.04
C ARG A 656 22.22 -34.08 70.56
N VAL A 657 22.36 -32.91 69.96
CA VAL A 657 22.69 -32.76 68.53
C VAL A 657 24.10 -32.17 68.40
N ARG A 658 25.01 -32.91 67.78
CA ARG A 658 26.43 -32.49 67.60
C ARG A 658 26.59 -31.44 66.51
N GLU A 659 25.80 -31.53 65.44
CA GLU A 659 25.85 -30.62 64.30
C GLU A 659 24.68 -29.64 64.36
N LYS A 660 24.97 -28.36 64.64
CA LYS A 660 23.94 -27.34 64.89
C LYS A 660 23.55 -26.55 63.65
N VAL A 661 24.17 -26.84 62.50
CA VAL A 661 23.90 -26.19 61.22
C VAL A 661 23.70 -27.28 60.18
N ILE A 662 22.56 -27.24 59.49
CA ILE A 662 22.27 -28.14 58.38
C ILE A 662 22.38 -27.33 57.09
N GLU A 663 23.28 -27.72 56.21
CA GLU A 663 23.33 -27.18 54.85
C GLU A 663 22.33 -27.91 53.97
N PHE A 664 21.54 -27.15 53.22
CA PHE A 664 20.50 -27.69 52.36
C PHE A 664 20.46 -26.96 51.01
N ASP A 665 20.57 -27.73 49.94
CA ASP A 665 20.43 -27.27 48.57
C ASP A 665 19.04 -27.64 48.02
N PHE A 666 18.32 -26.64 47.51
CA PHE A 666 17.03 -26.85 46.85
C PHE A 666 17.14 -27.61 45.51
N ALA A 667 18.33 -27.81 44.96
CA ALA A 667 18.59 -28.70 43.83
C ALA A 667 18.23 -30.16 44.13
N TRP A 668 18.27 -30.57 45.40
CA TRP A 668 17.91 -31.93 45.82
C TRP A 668 16.39 -32.19 45.82
N LEU A 669 15.58 -31.15 45.64
CA LEU A 669 14.13 -31.28 45.57
C LEU A 669 13.63 -31.18 44.13
N GLU A 670 12.79 -32.13 43.73
CA GLU A 670 11.99 -32.01 42.53
C GLU A 670 10.90 -30.95 42.69
N VAL A 671 10.43 -30.39 41.56
CA VAL A 671 9.32 -29.44 41.56
C VAL A 671 8.02 -30.16 41.92
N GLN A 672 7.45 -29.79 43.06
CA GLN A 672 6.21 -30.34 43.58
C GLN A 672 5.01 -29.42 43.31
N GLY A 673 3.80 -29.96 43.45
CA GLY A 673 2.57 -29.16 43.40
C GLY A 673 2.46 -28.20 44.60
N ARG A 674 1.87 -27.01 44.39
CA ARG A 674 1.77 -25.95 45.42
C ARG A 674 1.13 -26.38 46.74
N GLY A 675 0.20 -27.34 46.73
CA GLY A 675 -0.51 -27.84 47.92
C GLY A 675 0.18 -29.00 48.65
N VAL A 676 1.32 -29.47 48.14
CA VAL A 676 2.09 -30.56 48.77
C VAL A 676 2.80 -30.04 50.02
N LYS A 677 2.86 -30.87 51.07
CA LYS A 677 3.49 -30.52 52.36
C LYS A 677 4.99 -30.23 52.24
N GLY A 678 5.68 -30.81 51.26
CA GLY A 678 7.13 -30.69 51.13
C GLY A 678 7.89 -31.79 51.87
N SER A 679 9.20 -31.83 51.65
CA SER A 679 10.12 -32.75 52.31
C SER A 679 10.48 -32.24 53.70
N THR A 680 10.57 -33.16 54.67
CA THR A 680 10.98 -32.80 56.04
C THR A 680 12.47 -32.49 56.05
N LEU A 681 12.85 -31.26 56.41
CA LEU A 681 14.25 -30.88 56.62
C LEU A 681 14.76 -31.40 57.96
N THR A 682 14.02 -31.08 59.03
CA THR A 682 14.41 -31.46 60.39
C THR A 682 13.19 -31.52 61.29
N ALA A 683 13.22 -32.46 62.24
CA ALA A 683 12.24 -32.53 63.32
C ALA A 683 12.65 -31.69 64.55
N HIS A 684 13.87 -31.16 64.56
CA HIS A 684 14.40 -30.37 65.67
C HIS A 684 13.91 -28.92 65.62
N LYS A 685 13.94 -28.25 66.78
CA LYS A 685 13.61 -26.83 66.87
C LYS A 685 14.69 -26.02 66.15
N VAL A 686 14.25 -25.11 65.29
CA VAL A 686 15.10 -24.28 64.44
C VAL A 686 15.06 -22.85 64.95
N ASP A 687 16.23 -22.23 65.06
CA ASP A 687 16.40 -20.83 65.45
C ASP A 687 16.17 -19.91 64.24
N ARG A 688 16.99 -20.09 63.19
CA ARG A 688 16.94 -19.30 61.96
C ARG A 688 17.36 -20.10 60.72
N VAL A 689 16.90 -19.64 59.56
CA VAL A 689 17.35 -20.11 58.25
C VAL A 689 17.97 -18.92 57.54
N VAL A 690 19.20 -19.07 57.06
CA VAL A 690 19.95 -18.02 56.34
C VAL A 690 20.40 -18.55 54.99
N ASN A 691 20.67 -17.66 54.03
CA ASN A 691 21.31 -18.05 52.78
C ASN A 691 22.72 -18.55 53.06
N ALA A 692 23.13 -19.63 52.41
CA ALA A 692 24.52 -20.06 52.41
C ALA A 692 25.38 -18.99 51.70
N PRO A 693 26.59 -18.70 52.19
CA PRO A 693 27.53 -17.84 51.47
C PRO A 693 27.83 -18.46 50.11
N ARG A 694 27.71 -17.67 49.04
CA ARG A 694 28.05 -18.12 47.69
C ARG A 694 29.57 -18.28 47.60
N GLU A 695 30.06 -19.42 47.15
CA GLU A 695 31.44 -19.55 46.70
C GLU A 695 31.65 -18.58 45.52
N ASN A 696 32.71 -17.76 45.59
CA ASN A 696 32.97 -16.69 44.64
C ASN A 696 33.13 -17.21 43.21
N GLY A 697 32.33 -16.66 42.30
CA GLY A 697 32.48 -16.82 40.86
C GLY A 697 31.20 -16.38 40.15
N GLU A 698 31.28 -15.25 39.45
CA GLU A 698 30.28 -14.60 38.59
C GLU A 698 29.59 -13.37 39.18
N GLU A 699 30.04 -12.21 38.69
CA GLU A 699 29.49 -10.88 38.90
C GLU A 699 28.06 -10.80 38.36
N SER A 700 27.15 -10.24 39.16
CA SER A 700 25.98 -9.56 38.63
C SER A 700 25.55 -8.45 39.58
N ASP A 701 25.40 -7.27 39.00
CA ASP A 701 24.94 -6.02 39.58
C ASP A 701 23.77 -6.18 40.56
N ASN A 702 23.86 -5.49 41.69
CA ASN A 702 22.68 -5.06 42.41
C ASN A 702 22.94 -3.75 43.14
N SER A 703 22.30 -2.70 42.64
CA SER A 703 22.10 -1.42 43.29
C SER A 703 21.13 -1.54 44.47
N SER A 704 21.48 -0.79 45.53
CA SER A 704 20.65 -0.26 46.62
C SER A 704 19.82 -1.25 47.47
N ASP A 705 20.27 -1.47 48.71
CA ASP A 705 19.63 -0.84 49.87
C ASP A 705 20.44 -1.13 51.15
N LYS A 706 21.13 -0.10 51.67
CA LYS A 706 21.68 -0.06 53.03
C LYS A 706 20.89 0.99 53.80
N GLU A 707 20.07 0.57 54.75
CA GLU A 707 19.57 1.42 55.82
C GLU A 707 20.42 1.28 57.07
N GLU A 708 20.55 2.41 57.76
CA GLU A 708 21.48 2.76 58.82
C GLU A 708 21.32 1.97 60.13
N SER A 709 22.41 1.88 60.89
CA SER A 709 22.33 1.85 62.34
C SER A 709 23.39 2.78 62.94
N LYS A 710 22.94 3.68 63.82
CA LYS A 710 23.77 4.61 64.61
C LYS A 710 24.65 3.86 65.62
N PRO A 711 25.77 4.48 66.03
CA PRO A 711 25.92 4.71 67.48
C PRO A 711 26.41 6.13 67.83
N GLU A 712 26.15 6.48 69.09
CA GLU A 712 26.30 7.77 69.77
C GLU A 712 27.70 7.94 70.46
N PRO A 713 28.04 9.05 71.17
CA PRO A 713 29.15 9.94 70.80
C PRO A 713 30.28 10.08 71.84
N VAL A 714 31.52 10.47 71.44
CA VAL A 714 32.51 11.11 72.34
C VAL A 714 33.44 12.13 71.63
N LYS A 715 33.32 13.39 72.09
CA LYS A 715 34.22 14.56 72.21
C LYS A 715 35.61 14.62 71.51
N SER A 716 35.90 15.75 70.87
CA SER A 716 36.88 16.80 71.28
C SER A 716 37.09 17.82 70.14
N GLU A 717 36.67 19.05 70.36
CA GLU A 717 37.49 20.27 70.54
C GLU A 717 37.94 20.98 69.24
N SER A 718 37.52 22.24 69.20
CA SER A 718 37.80 23.31 68.25
C SER A 718 39.26 23.77 68.25
N LYS A 719 39.77 24.22 67.08
CA LYS A 719 40.54 25.47 66.97
C LYS A 719 40.63 26.00 65.52
N LYS A 720 40.45 27.32 65.42
CA LYS A 720 40.61 28.21 64.25
C LYS A 720 42.08 28.41 63.89
N GLU A 721 42.35 28.78 62.62
CA GLU A 721 43.27 29.86 62.16
C GLU A 721 43.34 29.81 60.61
N THR A 722 42.72 30.76 59.88
CA THR A 722 43.23 32.02 59.29
C THR A 722 44.25 31.90 58.14
N ILE A 723 43.76 32.26 56.93
CA ILE A 723 44.29 33.04 55.76
C ILE A 723 45.81 33.34 55.69
N PRO A 724 46.42 33.43 54.48
CA PRO A 724 46.33 34.69 53.71
C PRO A 724 46.23 34.59 52.18
N GLU A 725 45.58 35.61 51.61
CA GLU A 725 45.70 36.08 50.21
C GLU A 725 47.11 36.63 49.91
N LYS A 726 47.48 36.70 48.61
CA LYS A 726 47.82 37.95 47.86
C LYS A 726 48.49 37.61 46.51
N LYS A 727 47.89 38.06 45.39
CA LYS A 727 48.28 39.21 44.53
C LYS A 727 49.20 38.79 43.36
N THR A 728 49.15 39.39 42.17
CA THR A 728 49.18 40.83 41.80
C THR A 728 48.76 40.94 40.31
N GLU A 729 47.84 41.84 39.92
CA GLU A 729 48.05 43.23 39.42
C GLU A 729 48.55 43.31 37.96
N VAL A 730 48.20 44.24 37.05
CA VAL A 730 47.44 45.51 37.09
C VAL A 730 47.10 46.00 35.65
N THR A 731 46.06 46.85 35.58
CA THR A 731 45.47 47.73 34.53
C THR A 731 46.43 48.87 34.05
N PRO A 732 46.04 50.03 33.41
CA PRO A 732 44.76 50.56 32.84
C PRO A 732 44.93 51.35 31.49
N VAL A 733 43.84 51.94 30.94
CA VAL A 733 43.64 53.37 30.45
C VAL A 733 42.12 53.50 30.05
N LYS A 734 41.24 54.27 30.72
CA LYS A 734 40.76 55.68 30.49
C LYS A 734 40.23 55.98 29.06
N GLU A 735 39.20 56.78 28.73
CA GLU A 735 38.15 57.60 29.39
C GLU A 735 37.20 58.14 28.25
N SER A 736 36.07 58.74 28.61
CA SER A 736 35.21 59.68 27.82
C SER A 736 33.92 59.19 27.11
N SER A 737 32.99 60.15 27.01
CA SER A 737 31.53 60.06 27.01
C SER A 737 30.88 60.74 25.78
N LYS A 738 29.68 60.25 25.36
CA LYS A 738 28.55 60.83 24.57
C LYS A 738 28.75 62.12 23.73
N PRO A 739 28.14 62.22 22.52
CA PRO A 739 26.83 62.89 22.40
C PRO A 739 25.89 62.40 21.25
N GLU A 740 24.76 63.12 21.11
CA GLU A 740 23.52 62.94 20.32
C GLU A 740 23.58 63.10 18.77
N LYS A 741 22.41 62.86 18.14
CA LYS A 741 21.93 63.00 16.74
C LYS A 741 22.46 64.17 15.86
N PRO A 742 22.32 64.05 14.52
CA PRO A 742 21.46 64.99 13.71
C PRO A 742 20.64 64.29 12.57
N LYS A 743 19.36 64.62 12.29
CA LYS A 743 18.74 65.65 11.38
C LYS A 743 19.10 65.54 9.87
N VAL A 744 18.20 65.11 8.96
CA VAL A 744 17.10 65.79 8.19
C VAL A 744 17.52 66.48 6.86
N LYS A 745 16.85 66.11 5.73
CA LYS A 745 16.26 66.92 4.62
C LYS A 745 15.88 66.01 3.43
N ASP A 746 14.61 65.78 3.08
CA ASP A 746 13.61 66.60 2.33
C ASP A 746 13.66 66.40 0.80
N SER A 747 12.58 65.84 0.20
CA SER A 747 11.77 66.51 -0.85
C SER A 747 10.61 65.64 -1.42
N SER A 748 9.38 66.05 -1.09
CA SER A 748 8.18 66.26 -1.95
C SER A 748 7.55 65.17 -2.85
N GLY A 749 6.21 65.01 -2.68
CA GLY A 749 5.24 64.67 -3.74
C GLY A 749 4.09 63.73 -3.32
N GLN A 750 3.15 64.14 -2.45
CA GLN A 750 1.75 64.56 -2.74
C GLN A 750 0.71 63.45 -3.12
N GLY A 751 -0.33 63.37 -2.27
CA GLY A 751 -1.70 62.86 -2.54
C GLY A 751 -1.96 61.42 -2.05
N GLY A 752 -2.85 61.07 -1.11
CA GLY A 752 -3.96 61.77 -0.47
C GLY A 752 -5.29 61.06 -0.74
N LYS A 753 -5.78 60.29 0.27
CA LYS A 753 -7.19 60.08 0.70
C LYS A 753 -7.63 58.62 0.94
N ASP A 754 -7.94 58.37 2.21
CA ASP A 754 -9.14 57.75 2.77
C ASP A 754 -9.61 56.38 2.24
N GLN A 755 -9.30 55.34 3.02
CA GLN A 755 -10.06 54.09 3.06
C GLN A 755 -11.36 54.31 3.84
N ALA A 756 -12.49 54.28 3.13
CA ALA A 756 -13.81 54.06 3.71
C ALA A 756 -14.19 52.59 3.54
N THR A 757 -14.49 51.94 4.67
CA THR A 757 -15.20 50.67 4.81
C THR A 757 -16.56 50.73 4.12
N PHE A 758 -16.92 49.73 3.30
CA PHE A 758 -18.31 49.36 3.07
C PHE A 758 -18.46 47.86 2.76
N ASN A 759 -19.33 47.24 3.55
CA ASN A 759 -19.91 45.90 3.37
C ASN A 759 -20.77 45.86 2.10
N PHE A 760 -20.87 44.68 1.49
CA PHE A 760 -21.98 44.34 0.59
C PHE A 760 -22.53 42.95 0.93
N GLU A 761 -23.78 42.95 1.39
CA GLU A 761 -24.72 41.84 1.29
C GLU A 761 -25.26 41.76 -0.15
N GLY A 762 -25.56 40.54 -0.60
CA GLY A 762 -26.62 40.25 -1.59
C GLY A 762 -26.26 40.31 -3.07
N ASN A 763 -26.01 39.15 -3.68
CA ASN A 763 -26.99 38.46 -4.56
C ASN A 763 -26.50 37.06 -4.94
#